data_AF-A0A182XVS6-F1
#
_entry.id   AF-A0A182XVS6-F1
#
_cell.length_a   1.000
_cell.length_b   1.000
_cell.length_c   1.000
_cell.angle_alpha   90.00
_cell.angle_beta   90.00
_cell.angle_gamma   90.00
#
_symmetry.space_group_name_H-M   'P 1'
#
loop_
_entity.id
_entity.type
_entity.pdbx_description
1 polymer ?
#
loop_
_entity_poly.entity_id
_entity_poly.type
_entity_poly.pdbx_seq_one_letter_code
_entity_poly.pdbx_strand_id
1 'polypeptide(L)'
;MGSSKLTVAEVSESLQRFGIADYIVFVASLLVCVVIGVYFGWKDWSVQRKRKQNVRRGSEALNYLVGGRKMKIFPVAMSLIASFISGIAVMGASTETYLHGTQFCYIFTGIMLMAVSMNFIFLPVYQGLEITSAYAYLQLRFDRRIRLLGSGLFTLATLLHLPIVIYVPALAFNQVSGVNVHIVSTSVCMVCIFYTLVGGIKAVVWTDVIQMFIMIGALILIVVKGTAEIGGLGVLIERNMASGRFEAPNLDPTERHTIWAIFIGGGSFWMGKNAIHQMMIQRYLALPTFRDAQKALVCFTVGIILLLMTCFYNGLLIYATFYDCDPLTTGLAKAKDQLLPVLLMKVLGNYPGLAGLFSLSERSTRYIMRGTVLAFGIVAVVLVLVVEKLGTVLQLSMSLVPISLGPLLGLFLLGMLLPWVDSTSALGGAICGLFTMSYIVIRAQIAVAAKEMPILAKPVSVEGCEYEFELPPGYNTTATLPTPPIEKSIHHVSYLFYTFIGAVTTVLVGSITAAILRRQQPGKLDPLLLAPFVRKIYFPESIPRTIVTTHTFNKEDTELYVVVVVGPQNVVLVRHSYIGASYRFKRSSGRMADVTILDGNAQSVESIINEDGLFTTESVKRPGPSVEDISRSLQRFNWPDYVVFVLMLISCMVIGVFFGYKDHQKHKRQKHARRGSEALDYLVGGRKMKIIPVAVSLVASWISGISLLGTSTEIYVYGVQYCYIVCAVVLMGLSMNYIFLPVFHDLQITSAYEYLQMRFDKRMRLVGSILFTLASILWLPIVIYVPALAFNQVSGVNIHVITPIVCLVCIFYTSLGGLKAVVWTDVIQTGIMVGAMIIVIIKGTADVGGLSVVIERNSAGGRFEAPDFNPDPTARNTFWTLLIGGTFFWTSTNAINQNMMQRYLSLPSLGSARKALVLFLIGTTTLLAMCCYNGLLIFAMYHDCDPLTTGLAKAKDQLVPLLVMEVLGEYPGLAGLFVAGIFSAALSSLSTALNSLSAIVLEDFCKPFVSKPLTETQTRYIMRFTVLAFGALAVMMVIVVEKMGAVLQLSMSLGPVTLGPLFGLFLMGFFFPRINGSCAIVGTTAGLALMSYIVIRSQISIALKEIVFAEKPVTVSGCQYEFTPKNGSLFVEDSTPGEKSLHHVSFLYYTMIGSVVPTIVGYLSSFVLPRSKTDDIDPLLLAPFLRRFYHTRDSKANHMTEVLHEFETKDIQL
;
A
#
# COMPACT_ATOMS: atom_id res chain seq x y z
N MET A 1 -28.72 50.19 -13.67
CA MET A 1 -29.62 49.21 -13.00
C MET A 1 -28.87 47.92 -12.70
N GLY A 2 -27.90 48.02 -11.73
CA GLY A 2 -27.04 47.28 -10.80
C GLY A 2 -27.70 46.02 -10.24
N SER A 3 -27.81 44.78 -11.01
CA SER A 3 -28.16 43.43 -10.55
C SER A 3 -27.34 43.03 -9.32
N SER A 4 -27.93 43.24 -7.98
CA SER A 4 -27.48 42.70 -6.68
C SER A 4 -27.07 41.23 -6.79
N LYS A 5 -25.80 40.82 -6.93
CA LYS A 5 -25.15 39.50 -7.01
C LYS A 5 -25.51 38.64 -5.81
N LEU A 6 -26.11 37.34 -5.97
CA LEU A 6 -26.49 36.28 -5.03
C LEU A 6 -25.32 35.90 -4.14
N THR A 7 -25.60 35.58 -2.65
CA THR A 7 -24.61 35.10 -1.68
C THR A 7 -24.38 33.59 -1.82
N VAL A 8 -23.20 32.99 -1.41
CA VAL A 8 -22.82 31.57 -1.48
C VAL A 8 -23.88 30.72 -0.78
N ALA A 9 -24.48 31.23 0.30
CA ALA A 9 -25.53 30.54 1.06
C ALA A 9 -26.83 30.47 0.26
N GLU A 10 -27.10 31.48 -0.55
CA GLU A 10 -28.32 31.55 -1.39
C GLU A 10 -28.15 30.70 -2.64
N VAL A 11 -26.88 30.55 -3.16
CA VAL A 11 -26.53 29.71 -4.32
C VAL A 11 -26.48 28.24 -3.88
N SER A 12 -25.94 27.94 -2.75
CA SER A 12 -25.93 26.59 -2.14
C SER A 12 -27.35 26.10 -1.85
N GLU A 13 -28.25 26.97 -1.31
CA GLU A 13 -29.67 26.68 -1.03
C GLU A 13 -30.47 26.51 -2.32
N SER A 14 -30.12 27.19 -3.37
CA SER A 14 -30.77 27.09 -4.68
C SER A 14 -30.31 25.84 -5.43
N LEU A 15 -29.04 25.22 -5.11
CA LEU A 15 -28.48 24.00 -5.71
C LEU A 15 -28.93 22.76 -4.95
N GLN A 16 -29.35 22.92 -3.58
CA GLN A 16 -29.84 21.80 -2.76
C GLN A 16 -31.29 21.46 -3.10
N ARG A 17 -31.56 20.67 -4.19
CA ARG A 17 -32.94 20.35 -4.60
C ARG A 17 -33.21 18.87 -4.44
N PHE A 18 -32.90 18.19 -3.17
CA PHE A 18 -33.21 16.78 -2.92
C PHE A 18 -34.68 16.61 -2.58
N GLY A 19 -35.52 16.32 -3.49
CA GLY A 19 -36.98 16.30 -3.41
C GLY A 19 -37.54 14.96 -2.93
N ILE A 20 -38.66 14.64 -2.61
CA ILE A 20 -39.39 13.48 -2.06
C ILE A 20 -39.16 12.27 -2.98
N ALA A 21 -39.21 12.44 -4.19
CA ALA A 21 -38.98 11.36 -5.16
C ALA A 21 -37.55 10.83 -5.06
N ASP A 22 -36.54 11.66 -4.69
CA ASP A 22 -35.15 11.25 -4.47
C ASP A 22 -35.00 10.48 -3.15
N TYR A 23 -35.87 10.80 -2.13
CA TYR A 23 -35.87 10.08 -0.84
C TYR A 23 -36.56 8.73 -0.97
N ILE A 24 -37.54 8.68 -1.83
CA ILE A 24 -38.27 7.43 -2.07
C ILE A 24 -37.36 6.44 -2.81
N VAL A 25 -36.55 6.93 -3.76
CA VAL A 25 -35.62 6.07 -4.51
C VAL A 25 -34.48 5.63 -3.60
N PHE A 26 -34.03 6.47 -2.68
CA PHE A 26 -32.97 6.13 -1.71
C PHE A 26 -33.46 5.09 -0.71
N VAL A 27 -34.73 5.26 -0.13
CA VAL A 27 -35.31 4.33 0.86
C VAL A 27 -35.68 3.01 0.17
N ALA A 28 -36.09 3.09 -0.97
CA ALA A 28 -36.45 1.89 -1.76
C ALA A 28 -35.21 1.07 -2.10
N SER A 29 -33.97 1.76 -2.36
CA SER A 29 -32.74 1.00 -2.60
C SER A 29 -32.27 0.28 -1.33
N LEU A 30 -32.55 0.83 -0.15
CA LEU A 30 -32.19 0.21 1.12
C LEU A 30 -33.13 -0.95 1.46
N LEU A 31 -34.45 -0.82 1.11
CA LEU A 31 -35.47 -1.86 1.36
C LEU A 31 -35.23 -3.07 0.46
N VAL A 32 -34.75 -2.84 -0.75
CA VAL A 32 -34.41 -3.90 -1.70
C VAL A 32 -33.24 -4.73 -1.16
N CYS A 33 -32.34 -4.15 -0.45
CA CYS A 33 -31.23 -4.87 0.16
C CYS A 33 -31.70 -5.71 1.35
N VAL A 34 -32.71 -5.19 2.08
CA VAL A 34 -33.29 -5.91 3.23
C VAL A 34 -34.14 -7.09 2.76
N VAL A 35 -34.74 -6.89 1.69
CA VAL A 35 -35.62 -7.94 1.14
C VAL A 35 -34.77 -9.08 0.58
N ILE A 36 -33.70 -8.77 -0.10
CA ILE A 36 -32.79 -9.80 -0.63
C ILE A 36 -32.18 -10.58 0.54
N GLY A 37 -31.86 -9.83 1.63
CA GLY A 37 -31.35 -10.49 2.82
C GLY A 37 -32.35 -11.44 3.47
N VAL A 38 -33.61 -11.02 3.57
CA VAL A 38 -34.70 -11.82 4.19
C VAL A 38 -35.06 -12.99 3.28
N TYR A 39 -34.95 -12.79 2.02
CA TYR A 39 -35.29 -13.85 1.05
C TYR A 39 -34.27 -14.99 1.13
N PHE A 40 -32.97 -14.78 1.10
CA PHE A 40 -31.97 -15.85 1.15
C PHE A 40 -31.88 -16.45 2.56
N GLY A 41 -32.24 -15.58 3.52
CA GLY A 41 -32.39 -16.10 4.88
C GLY A 41 -33.56 -17.06 5.04
N TRP A 42 -34.70 -16.67 4.46
CA TRP A 42 -35.91 -17.51 4.46
C TRP A 42 -35.70 -18.78 3.64
N LYS A 43 -35.08 -18.73 2.45
CA LYS A 43 -34.81 -19.84 1.52
C LYS A 43 -33.87 -20.85 2.17
N ASP A 44 -32.78 -20.49 2.88
CA ASP A 44 -31.83 -21.38 3.55
C ASP A 44 -32.46 -22.03 4.79
N TRP A 45 -33.35 -21.21 5.42
CA TRP A 45 -34.10 -21.70 6.60
C TRP A 45 -35.15 -22.73 6.19
N SER A 46 -35.78 -22.58 5.04
CA SER A 46 -36.84 -23.47 4.55
C SER A 46 -36.25 -24.78 4.03
N VAL A 47 -35.03 -24.85 3.30
CA VAL A 47 -34.29 -26.01 2.81
C VAL A 47 -33.72 -26.79 3.99
N GLN A 48 -33.35 -26.10 5.06
CA GLN A 48 -32.86 -26.72 6.30
C GLN A 48 -34.00 -27.38 7.09
N ARG A 49 -35.20 -26.80 7.02
CA ARG A 49 -36.42 -27.31 7.67
C ARG A 49 -36.95 -28.55 6.94
N LYS A 50 -36.63 -28.78 5.56
CA LYS A 50 -37.12 -29.90 4.73
C LYS A 50 -36.12 -31.05 4.74
N ARG A 51 -34.73 -31.01 5.10
CA ARG A 51 -33.65 -31.99 5.18
C ARG A 51 -33.44 -32.43 6.62
N LYS A 52 -34.49 -32.35 7.44
CA LYS A 52 -34.56 -32.74 8.84
C LYS A 52 -34.45 -34.26 9.01
N GLN A 53 -33.21 -34.87 8.56
CA GLN A 53 -32.92 -36.05 9.37
C GLN A 53 -31.50 -36.55 9.09
N ASN A 54 -30.37 -35.62 9.11
CA ASN A 54 -28.99 -36.09 9.33
C ASN A 54 -27.98 -35.02 8.92
N VAL A 55 -28.16 -33.69 9.26
CA VAL A 55 -27.06 -32.83 8.80
C VAL A 55 -26.19 -32.45 10.00
N ARG A 56 -24.83 -32.84 10.16
CA ARG A 56 -23.56 -32.49 10.80
C ARG A 56 -23.37 -30.98 10.90
N ARG A 57 -23.62 -30.21 12.14
CA ARG A 57 -23.26 -28.89 12.66
C ARG A 57 -22.22 -28.20 11.77
N GLY A 58 -21.43 -28.74 10.71
CA GLY A 58 -20.44 -28.21 9.77
C GLY A 58 -21.04 -27.78 8.45
N SER A 59 -22.49 -28.09 8.08
CA SER A 59 -23.13 -27.80 6.79
C SER A 59 -23.86 -26.45 6.82
N GLU A 60 -24.21 -25.94 8.09
CA GLU A 60 -24.93 -24.66 8.26
C GLU A 60 -23.94 -23.48 8.20
N ALA A 61 -22.77 -23.57 8.83
CA ALA A 61 -21.69 -22.56 8.80
C ALA A 61 -21.07 -22.46 7.40
N LEU A 62 -20.98 -23.42 6.65
CA LEU A 62 -20.53 -23.54 5.25
C LEU A 62 -21.52 -22.87 4.29
N ASN A 63 -22.85 -23.05 4.57
CA ASN A 63 -23.85 -22.39 3.71
C ASN A 63 -23.93 -20.89 4.01
N TYR A 64 -23.68 -20.59 5.15
CA TYR A 64 -23.77 -19.18 5.60
C TYR A 64 -22.52 -18.42 5.19
N LEU A 65 -21.35 -18.97 5.20
CA LEU A 65 -20.08 -18.25 4.99
C LEU A 65 -19.63 -18.37 3.53
N VAL A 66 -20.03 -19.48 2.82
CA VAL A 66 -19.52 -19.62 1.44
C VAL A 66 -20.65 -20.10 0.53
N GLY A 67 -21.79 -20.11 1.03
CA GLY A 67 -22.97 -20.38 0.19
C GLY A 67 -23.00 -21.80 -0.36
N GLY A 68 -22.40 -22.78 0.37
CA GLY A 68 -22.43 -24.19 0.00
C GLY A 68 -21.48 -24.51 -1.16
N ARG A 69 -20.68 -23.45 -1.69
CA ARG A 69 -19.70 -23.53 -2.78
C ARG A 69 -20.38 -23.84 -4.11
N LYS A 70 -21.57 -23.35 -4.20
CA LYS A 70 -22.34 -23.64 -5.42
C LYS A 70 -22.75 -22.33 -6.10
N MET A 71 -22.10 -21.31 -5.82
CA MET A 71 -22.52 -20.00 -6.38
C MET A 71 -22.00 -19.83 -7.80
N LYS A 72 -22.75 -19.00 -8.54
CA LYS A 72 -22.43 -18.80 -9.97
C LYS A 72 -21.41 -17.68 -10.16
N ILE A 73 -20.68 -17.70 -11.22
CA ILE A 73 -19.51 -16.86 -11.52
C ILE A 73 -19.92 -15.39 -11.61
N PHE A 74 -21.07 -15.21 -12.30
CA PHE A 74 -21.48 -13.81 -12.61
C PHE A 74 -21.77 -13.05 -11.31
N PRO A 75 -22.70 -13.50 -10.36
CA PRO A 75 -22.99 -12.78 -9.12
C PRO A 75 -21.76 -12.66 -8.22
N VAL A 76 -20.95 -13.58 -8.23
CA VAL A 76 -19.72 -13.56 -7.41
C VAL A 76 -18.72 -12.56 -8.01
N ALA A 77 -18.61 -12.49 -9.29
CA ALA A 77 -17.75 -11.51 -9.99
C ALA A 77 -18.25 -10.08 -9.77
N MET A 78 -19.62 -9.85 -9.83
CA MET A 78 -20.22 -8.52 -9.58
C MET A 78 -20.03 -8.13 -8.12
N SER A 79 -20.25 -9.11 -7.30
CA SER A 79 -20.07 -8.87 -5.85
C SER A 79 -18.61 -8.55 -5.53
N LEU A 80 -17.69 -9.19 -6.25
CA LEU A 80 -16.26 -8.90 -6.10
C LEU A 80 -15.92 -7.50 -6.59
N ILE A 81 -16.66 -7.01 -7.64
CA ILE A 81 -16.50 -5.65 -8.19
C ILE A 81 -17.09 -4.63 -7.22
N ALA A 82 -18.30 -4.94 -6.63
CA ALA A 82 -19.01 -4.06 -5.71
C ALA A 82 -18.26 -3.93 -4.38
N SER A 83 -17.72 -4.96 -3.88
CA SER A 83 -17.00 -5.01 -2.59
C SER A 83 -15.66 -4.29 -2.68
N PHE A 84 -15.36 -4.06 -4.02
CA PHE A 84 -14.10 -3.34 -4.26
C PHE A 84 -14.35 -1.87 -4.52
N ILE A 85 -15.50 -1.48 -5.17
CA ILE A 85 -15.81 -0.09 -5.56
C ILE A 85 -16.71 0.55 -4.51
N SER A 86 -16.07 1.12 -3.28
CA SER A 86 -16.73 1.75 -2.13
C SER A 86 -17.00 3.23 -2.40
N GLY A 87 -17.92 3.91 -1.60
CA GLY A 87 -18.17 5.35 -1.59
C GLY A 87 -16.88 6.17 -1.53
N ILE A 88 -15.83 5.43 -1.12
CA ILE A 88 -14.50 6.05 -1.04
C ILE A 88 -13.85 6.09 -2.41
N ALA A 89 -14.04 5.04 -3.35
CA ALA A 89 -13.46 4.94 -4.70
C ALA A 89 -14.21 5.83 -5.69
N VAL A 90 -15.48 5.94 -5.43
CA VAL A 90 -16.30 6.73 -6.37
C VAL A 90 -16.07 8.22 -6.14
N MET A 91 -16.00 8.72 -4.90
CA MET A 91 -15.86 10.15 -4.55
C MET A 91 -14.38 10.53 -4.45
N GLY A 92 -13.64 9.52 -4.10
CA GLY A 92 -12.21 9.76 -3.88
C GLY A 92 -11.43 9.81 -5.18
N ALA A 93 -11.76 8.92 -6.30
CA ALA A 93 -11.07 8.90 -7.60
C ALA A 93 -11.43 10.14 -8.43
N SER A 94 -12.67 10.60 -8.25
CA SER A 94 -13.13 11.79 -8.98
C SER A 94 -12.48 13.06 -8.43
N THR A 95 -12.34 13.12 -7.02
CA THR A 95 -11.76 14.27 -6.32
C THR A 95 -10.25 14.34 -6.55
N GLU A 96 -9.79 13.12 -6.81
CA GLU A 96 -8.35 13.03 -7.04
C GLU A 96 -7.98 13.48 -8.46
N THR A 97 -8.79 13.19 -9.43
CA THR A 97 -8.62 13.61 -10.83
C THR A 97 -8.81 15.11 -10.98
N TYR A 98 -9.80 15.68 -10.14
CA TYR A 98 -10.10 17.11 -10.18
C TYR A 98 -8.94 17.92 -9.61
N LEU A 99 -8.31 17.42 -8.43
CA LEU A 99 -7.31 18.19 -7.67
C LEU A 99 -5.92 17.99 -8.25
N HIS A 100 -5.78 16.67 -9.03
CA HIS A 100 -4.36 16.39 -9.27
C HIS A 100 -4.13 15.82 -10.66
N GLY A 101 -5.22 15.57 -11.58
CA GLY A 101 -5.08 15.19 -12.99
C GLY A 101 -5.05 13.70 -13.22
N THR A 102 -4.54 12.95 -14.35
CA THR A 102 -4.88 11.59 -14.76
C THR A 102 -3.77 10.61 -14.39
N GLN A 103 -2.70 11.03 -13.59
CA GLN A 103 -1.53 10.20 -13.21
C GLN A 103 -1.94 8.99 -12.40
N PHE A 104 -3.26 9.19 -11.46
CA PHE A 104 -3.76 8.11 -10.62
C PHE A 104 -4.49 7.06 -11.46
N CYS A 105 -4.67 7.15 -12.86
CA CYS A 105 -5.37 6.26 -13.78
C CYS A 105 -4.47 5.10 -14.23
N TYR A 106 -2.91 5.20 -13.88
CA TYR A 106 -1.99 4.19 -14.32
C TYR A 106 -1.95 3.03 -13.32
N ILE A 107 -3.21 3.01 -12.38
CA ILE A 107 -3.39 1.97 -11.36
C ILE A 107 -3.96 0.72 -12.01
N PHE A 108 -4.24 0.65 -13.26
CA PHE A 108 -4.84 -0.48 -13.99
C PHE A 108 -3.76 -1.48 -14.40
N THR A 109 -2.39 -0.96 -14.52
CA THR A 109 -1.26 -1.78 -14.93
C THR A 109 -0.75 -2.63 -13.76
N GLY A 110 -0.99 -2.26 -12.61
CA GLY A 110 -0.68 -2.95 -11.38
C GLY A 110 -1.76 -3.98 -11.01
N ILE A 111 -3.29 -3.64 -11.33
CA ILE A 111 -4.43 -4.53 -11.09
C ILE A 111 -4.35 -5.75 -12.00
N MET A 112 -3.54 -5.71 -13.16
CA MET A 112 -3.48 -6.78 -14.15
C MET A 112 -2.34 -7.75 -13.85
N LEU A 113 -1.22 -7.37 -13.36
CA LEU A 113 -0.04 -8.17 -13.08
C LEU A 113 -0.17 -8.91 -11.74
N MET A 114 -1.04 -8.33 -10.88
CA MET A 114 -1.24 -8.93 -9.53
C MET A 114 -2.42 -9.90 -9.54
N ALA A 115 -3.27 -9.81 -10.49
CA ALA A 115 -4.34 -10.79 -10.79
C ALA A 115 -3.73 -12.10 -11.32
N VAL A 116 -2.38 -11.99 -11.92
CA VAL A 116 -1.63 -13.14 -12.45
C VAL A 116 -0.94 -13.89 -11.32
N SER A 117 -0.60 -13.29 -10.48
CA SER A 117 0.01 -13.85 -9.29
C SER A 117 -1.02 -14.55 -8.39
N MET A 118 -2.39 -13.96 -8.25
CA MET A 118 -3.52 -14.55 -7.51
C MET A 118 -3.94 -15.88 -8.15
N ASN A 119 -3.63 -16.00 -9.36
CA ASN A 119 -4.06 -17.17 -10.12
C ASN A 119 -3.07 -18.33 -9.96
N PHE A 120 -1.62 -17.93 -9.72
CA PHE A 120 -0.58 -18.98 -9.78
C PHE A 120 -0.08 -19.35 -8.40
N ILE A 121 -0.59 -18.69 -7.51
CA ILE A 121 0.00 -18.91 -6.19
C ILE A 121 -1.10 -19.17 -5.18
N PHE A 122 -2.39 -18.41 -5.11
CA PHE A 122 -3.35 -18.41 -3.99
C PHE A 122 -4.57 -19.28 -4.32
N LEU A 123 -5.08 -19.11 -5.49
CA LEU A 123 -6.36 -19.73 -5.84
C LEU A 123 -6.24 -21.26 -5.91
N PRO A 124 -4.98 -21.79 -6.40
CA PRO A 124 -4.83 -23.26 -6.47
C PRO A 124 -4.66 -23.90 -5.09
N VAL A 125 -4.33 -23.20 -4.12
CA VAL A 125 -4.11 -23.68 -2.76
C VAL A 125 -5.41 -23.58 -1.97
N TYR A 126 -6.31 -22.49 -2.05
CA TYR A 126 -7.58 -22.24 -1.36
C TYR A 126 -8.69 -23.15 -1.85
N GLN A 127 -8.60 -23.47 -3.14
CA GLN A 127 -9.65 -24.33 -3.74
C GLN A 127 -9.33 -25.79 -3.50
N GLY A 128 -7.95 -26.07 -3.22
CA GLY A 128 -7.47 -27.42 -2.98
C GLY A 128 -7.63 -27.85 -1.54
N LEU A 129 -8.02 -26.93 -0.42
CA LEU A 129 -8.06 -27.16 1.03
C LEU A 129 -9.48 -27.05 1.56
N GLU A 130 -10.43 -26.83 0.65
CA GLU A 130 -11.85 -26.64 1.01
C GLU A 130 -12.00 -26.00 2.39
N ILE A 131 -11.32 -24.90 2.78
CA ILE A 131 -11.37 -24.17 4.06
C ILE A 131 -12.38 -23.03 3.97
N THR A 132 -13.04 -22.61 5.13
CA THR A 132 -14.08 -21.56 5.20
C THR A 132 -13.47 -20.22 5.61
N SER A 133 -12.28 -20.35 6.16
CA SER A 133 -11.50 -19.13 6.49
C SER A 133 -10.10 -19.21 5.89
N ALA A 134 -9.90 -18.08 5.28
CA ALA A 134 -8.58 -18.07 4.62
C ALA A 134 -7.45 -18.26 5.65
N TYR A 135 -7.77 -17.99 7.08
CA TYR A 135 -6.70 -18.00 8.07
C TYR A 135 -6.55 -19.41 8.67
N ALA A 136 -7.49 -20.33 8.47
CA ALA A 136 -7.44 -21.76 8.77
C ALA A 136 -6.30 -22.45 8.04
N TYR A 137 -6.09 -21.75 6.88
CA TYR A 137 -4.91 -22.23 6.14
C TYR A 137 -3.64 -22.06 6.98
N LEU A 138 -3.44 -21.00 7.69
CA LEU A 138 -2.25 -20.69 8.47
C LEU A 138 -2.09 -21.67 9.63
N GLN A 139 -3.17 -22.15 10.30
CA GLN A 139 -3.16 -23.18 11.36
C GLN A 139 -2.69 -24.53 10.81
N LEU A 140 -3.18 -24.82 9.48
CA LEU A 140 -2.85 -26.10 8.86
C LEU A 140 -1.38 -26.15 8.43
N ARG A 141 -0.97 -24.88 8.23
CA ARG A 141 0.42 -24.80 7.76
C ARG A 141 1.35 -24.59 8.93
N PHE A 142 1.05 -23.97 9.88
CA PHE A 142 1.95 -23.69 11.02
C PHE A 142 1.32 -24.19 12.32
N ASP A 143 0.64 -23.24 13.27
CA ASP A 143 -0.10 -23.67 14.46
C ASP A 143 -1.16 -22.64 14.85
N ARG A 144 -1.85 -22.90 15.94
CA ARG A 144 -3.02 -22.13 16.39
C ARG A 144 -2.62 -20.70 16.75
N ARG A 145 -1.47 -20.34 17.07
CA ARG A 145 -0.95 -19.00 17.42
C ARG A 145 -0.84 -18.11 16.18
N ILE A 146 -0.61 -18.69 14.97
CA ILE A 146 -0.48 -17.91 13.72
C ILE A 146 -1.85 -17.71 13.08
N ARG A 147 -2.67 -18.68 13.43
CA ARG A 147 -4.07 -18.46 13.00
C ARG A 147 -4.68 -17.29 13.75
N LEU A 148 -4.45 -17.20 15.23
CA LEU A 148 -5.00 -16.14 16.08
C LEU A 148 -4.37 -14.80 15.77
N LEU A 149 -3.18 -14.65 15.27
CA LEU A 149 -2.48 -13.43 14.83
C LEU A 149 -2.97 -12.98 13.45
N GLY A 150 -3.14 -13.92 12.40
CA GLY A 150 -3.74 -13.67 11.08
C GLY A 150 -5.17 -13.17 11.15
N SER A 151 -6.03 -13.78 12.21
CA SER A 151 -7.42 -13.33 12.41
C SER A 151 -7.46 -11.98 13.14
N GLY A 152 -6.47 -11.67 14.08
CA GLY A 152 -6.32 -10.39 14.79
C GLY A 152 -5.83 -9.27 13.90
N LEU A 153 -4.98 -9.42 12.83
CA LEU A 153 -4.50 -8.43 11.84
C LEU A 153 -5.57 -8.12 10.80
N PHE A 154 -6.33 -9.14 10.42
CA PHE A 154 -7.51 -8.91 9.59
C PHE A 154 -8.52 -8.02 10.29
N THR A 155 -8.96 -8.39 11.77
CA THR A 155 -9.91 -7.63 12.59
C THR A 155 -9.44 -6.19 12.78
N LEU A 156 -8.19 -5.88 12.87
CA LEU A 156 -7.60 -4.55 13.01
C LEU A 156 -7.62 -3.80 11.69
N ALA A 157 -7.47 -4.38 10.41
CA ALA A 157 -7.60 -3.76 9.07
C ALA A 157 -9.05 -3.43 8.74
N THR A 158 -9.87 -4.30 9.33
CA THR A 158 -11.29 -4.02 9.08
C THR A 158 -11.78 -2.88 9.98
N LEU A 159 -11.37 -2.72 11.31
CA LEU A 159 -11.74 -1.70 12.31
C LEU A 159 -11.22 -0.33 11.90
N LEU A 160 -10.10 -0.24 11.04
CA LEU A 160 -9.51 1.01 10.56
C LEU A 160 -10.17 1.47 9.26
N HIS A 161 -10.87 0.63 8.47
CA HIS A 161 -11.46 0.84 7.13
C HIS A 161 -12.96 1.07 7.23
N LEU A 162 -13.72 0.53 8.22
CA LEU A 162 -15.18 0.49 8.23
C LEU A 162 -15.77 1.86 8.60
N PRO A 163 -15.15 2.63 9.47
CA PRO A 163 -15.68 3.95 9.86
C PRO A 163 -15.56 4.98 8.74
N ILE A 164 -14.56 4.84 7.81
CA ILE A 164 -14.40 5.73 6.64
C ILE A 164 -15.41 5.35 5.55
N VAL A 165 -15.64 4.13 5.42
CA VAL A 165 -16.56 3.59 4.39
C VAL A 165 -18.00 3.98 4.73
N ILE A 166 -18.34 4.26 6.05
CA ILE A 166 -19.69 4.60 6.52
C ILE A 166 -19.88 6.10 6.54
N TYR A 167 -18.75 6.76 6.59
CA TYR A 167 -18.78 8.22 6.81
C TYR A 167 -18.83 8.96 5.46
N VAL A 168 -18.26 8.51 4.43
CA VAL A 168 -18.06 9.24 3.16
C VAL A 168 -19.38 9.30 2.38
N PRO A 169 -20.09 8.30 2.34
CA PRO A 169 -21.39 8.41 1.67
C PRO A 169 -22.38 9.25 2.48
N ALA A 170 -22.31 9.31 3.85
CA ALA A 170 -23.15 10.09 4.78
C ALA A 170 -22.84 11.59 4.66
N LEU A 171 -21.50 11.83 4.31
CA LEU A 171 -21.06 13.21 4.07
C LEU A 171 -21.56 13.71 2.72
N ALA A 172 -21.50 12.92 1.73
CA ALA A 172 -22.02 13.22 0.38
C ALA A 172 -23.53 13.39 0.39
N PHE A 173 -24.14 12.59 1.21
CA PHE A 173 -25.60 12.65 1.31
C PHE A 173 -26.03 13.93 2.04
N ASN A 174 -25.24 14.31 2.97
CA ASN A 174 -25.50 15.55 3.73
C ASN A 174 -25.42 16.78 2.84
N GLN A 175 -24.56 16.79 1.89
CA GLN A 175 -24.33 17.92 0.97
C GLN A 175 -25.50 18.08 0.00
N VAL A 176 -26.08 17.02 -0.27
CA VAL A 176 -27.15 17.09 -1.30
C VAL A 176 -28.50 17.18 -0.61
N SER A 177 -28.74 16.56 0.63
CA SER A 177 -30.06 16.46 1.27
C SER A 177 -30.17 17.41 2.45
N GLY A 178 -28.95 17.82 2.99
CA GLY A 178 -28.91 18.69 4.16
C GLY A 178 -29.15 17.94 5.46
N VAL A 179 -29.31 16.59 5.45
CA VAL A 179 -29.54 15.73 6.61
C VAL A 179 -28.21 15.45 7.32
N ASN A 180 -28.28 15.48 8.60
CA ASN A 180 -27.07 15.33 9.42
C ASN A 180 -26.32 14.04 9.12
N VAL A 181 -24.85 14.06 8.89
CA VAL A 181 -23.94 12.97 8.49
C VAL A 181 -23.99 11.84 9.51
N HIS A 182 -24.44 12.13 10.84
CA HIS A 182 -24.46 11.09 11.88
C HIS A 182 -25.74 10.24 11.79
N ILE A 183 -26.83 10.84 11.42
CA ILE A 183 -28.13 10.15 11.26
C ILE A 183 -28.10 9.26 10.03
N VAL A 184 -27.42 9.59 9.02
CA VAL A 184 -27.29 8.86 7.74
C VAL A 184 -26.26 7.75 7.89
N SER A 185 -25.16 7.92 8.60
CA SER A 185 -24.12 6.92 8.82
C SER A 185 -24.61 5.80 9.73
N THR A 186 -25.50 6.12 10.75
CA THR A 186 -26.05 5.13 11.70
C THR A 186 -27.19 4.33 11.06
N SER A 187 -27.92 4.95 10.23
CA SER A 187 -29.08 4.28 9.58
C SER A 187 -28.62 3.37 8.44
N VAL A 188 -27.54 3.67 7.64
CA VAL A 188 -26.97 2.84 6.56
C VAL A 188 -26.17 1.69 7.17
N CYS A 189 -25.59 1.95 8.32
CA CYS A 189 -24.82 0.91 9.01
C CYS A 189 -25.73 -0.13 9.63
N MET A 190 -26.97 0.27 10.17
CA MET A 190 -27.97 -0.63 10.78
C MET A 190 -28.63 -1.51 9.74
N VAL A 191 -28.80 -1.04 8.63
CA VAL A 191 -29.45 -1.80 7.54
C VAL A 191 -28.42 -2.74 6.91
N CYS A 192 -27.10 -2.35 6.76
CA CYS A 192 -26.06 -3.22 6.22
C CYS A 192 -25.75 -4.36 7.18
N ILE A 193 -25.93 -4.10 8.48
CA ILE A 193 -25.72 -5.14 9.48
C ILE A 193 -26.86 -6.16 9.45
N PHE A 194 -28.08 -5.63 9.26
CA PHE A 194 -29.30 -6.45 9.33
C PHE A 194 -29.36 -7.42 8.14
N TYR A 195 -29.18 -7.03 6.96
CA TYR A 195 -29.37 -7.96 5.83
C TYR A 195 -28.13 -8.83 5.62
N THR A 196 -26.90 -8.45 6.18
CA THR A 196 -25.70 -9.29 6.14
C THR A 196 -25.77 -10.39 7.20
N LEU A 197 -26.55 -10.02 8.34
CA LEU A 197 -26.69 -11.00 9.45
C LEU A 197 -27.74 -12.04 9.12
N VAL A 198 -28.74 -11.60 8.41
CA VAL A 198 -29.91 -12.48 8.16
C VAL A 198 -29.64 -13.34 6.93
N GLY A 199 -28.99 -12.96 6.01
CA GLY A 199 -28.94 -13.57 4.67
C GLY A 199 -27.59 -14.17 4.36
N GLY A 200 -26.48 -13.96 5.10
CA GLY A 200 -25.19 -14.63 4.91
C GLY A 200 -24.56 -14.35 3.57
N ILE A 201 -23.55 -14.92 2.96
CA ILE A 201 -22.74 -14.55 1.78
C ILE A 201 -23.62 -14.53 0.53
N LYS A 202 -24.82 -15.31 0.48
CA LYS A 202 -25.68 -15.28 -0.72
C LYS A 202 -26.42 -13.95 -0.82
N ALA A 203 -26.89 -13.46 0.33
CA ALA A 203 -27.57 -12.16 0.39
C ALA A 203 -26.60 -11.01 0.12
N VAL A 204 -25.38 -11.21 0.60
CA VAL A 204 -24.35 -10.17 0.42
C VAL A 204 -23.93 -10.10 -1.05
N VAL A 205 -23.77 -11.10 -1.77
CA VAL A 205 -23.35 -11.17 -3.18
C VAL A 205 -24.47 -10.62 -4.08
N TRP A 206 -25.74 -10.91 -3.76
CA TRP A 206 -26.83 -10.47 -4.67
C TRP A 206 -27.18 -9.01 -4.39
N THR A 207 -27.05 -8.64 -3.16
CA THR A 207 -27.24 -7.20 -2.91
C THR A 207 -26.11 -6.40 -3.57
N ASP A 208 -24.90 -6.93 -3.71
CA ASP A 208 -23.79 -6.28 -4.41
C ASP A 208 -24.04 -6.19 -5.91
N VAL A 209 -24.68 -7.13 -6.38
CA VAL A 209 -24.99 -7.13 -7.81
C VAL A 209 -25.92 -5.97 -8.15
N ILE A 210 -26.95 -5.86 -7.38
CA ILE A 210 -27.93 -4.78 -7.64
C ILE A 210 -27.26 -3.42 -7.43
N GLN A 211 -26.51 -3.36 -6.38
CA GLN A 211 -25.82 -2.10 -6.09
C GLN A 211 -24.82 -1.75 -7.19
N MET A 212 -24.36 -2.72 -7.78
CA MET A 212 -23.38 -2.50 -8.87
C MET A 212 -24.07 -1.99 -10.13
N PHE A 213 -25.10 -2.45 -10.45
CA PHE A 213 -25.82 -1.97 -11.65
C PHE A 213 -26.26 -0.51 -11.46
N ILE A 214 -26.69 -0.33 -10.21
CA ILE A 214 -27.13 1.05 -9.90
C ILE A 214 -25.94 2.00 -10.00
N MET A 215 -24.92 1.58 -9.49
CA MET A 215 -23.69 2.40 -9.48
C MET A 215 -23.17 2.63 -10.90
N ILE A 216 -23.03 1.69 -11.76
CA ILE A 216 -22.54 1.79 -13.15
C ILE A 216 -23.48 2.68 -13.96
N GLY A 217 -24.80 2.43 -13.75
CA GLY A 217 -25.79 3.28 -14.44
C GLY A 217 -25.67 4.75 -14.09
N ALA A 218 -25.39 4.98 -12.80
CA ALA A 218 -25.28 6.36 -12.31
C ALA A 218 -24.01 7.03 -12.83
N LEU A 219 -22.96 6.37 -12.95
CA LEU A 219 -21.68 6.93 -13.39
C LEU A 219 -21.69 7.20 -14.89
N ILE A 220 -22.29 6.37 -15.62
CA ILE A 220 -22.39 6.56 -17.07
C ILE A 220 -23.27 7.77 -17.38
N LEU A 221 -24.39 7.86 -16.56
CA LEU A 221 -25.31 8.99 -16.75
C LEU A 221 -24.61 10.31 -16.46
N ILE A 222 -23.82 10.34 -15.47
CA ILE A 222 -23.07 11.55 -15.11
C ILE A 222 -22.10 11.92 -16.23
N VAL A 223 -21.44 10.97 -16.87
CA VAL A 223 -20.44 11.20 -17.93
C VAL A 223 -21.14 11.73 -19.18
N VAL A 224 -22.21 11.12 -19.51
CA VAL A 224 -22.88 11.47 -20.77
C VAL A 224 -23.49 12.87 -20.66
N LYS A 225 -24.24 13.04 -19.59
CA LYS A 225 -24.94 14.32 -19.44
C LYS A 225 -23.96 15.45 -19.10
N GLY A 226 -23.06 15.15 -18.22
CA GLY A 226 -22.05 16.14 -17.82
C GLY A 226 -21.20 16.62 -19.00
N THR A 227 -20.83 15.76 -19.94
CA THR A 227 -20.02 16.10 -21.11
C THR A 227 -20.85 16.88 -22.13
N ALA A 228 -22.12 16.55 -22.20
CA ALA A 228 -23.03 17.27 -23.12
C ALA A 228 -23.23 18.71 -22.66
N GLU A 229 -23.25 18.96 -21.35
CA GLU A 229 -23.56 20.27 -20.77
C GLU A 229 -22.38 21.23 -20.89
N ILE A 230 -21.24 20.76 -21.01
CA ILE A 230 -20.05 21.64 -21.05
C ILE A 230 -19.63 21.88 -22.49
N GLY A 231 -20.40 21.27 -23.54
CA GLY A 231 -20.16 21.66 -24.94
C GLY A 231 -19.43 20.58 -25.72
N GLY A 232 -19.32 19.26 -25.05
CA GLY A 232 -18.85 18.07 -25.78
C GLY A 232 -17.42 17.70 -25.39
N LEU A 233 -16.89 16.57 -25.75
CA LEU A 233 -15.62 15.97 -25.34
C LEU A 233 -14.44 16.85 -25.74
N GLY A 234 -14.55 17.66 -26.91
CA GLY A 234 -13.47 18.53 -27.38
C GLY A 234 -13.13 19.65 -26.39
N VAL A 235 -14.29 20.19 -25.70
CA VAL A 235 -14.13 21.29 -24.73
C VAL A 235 -13.55 20.74 -23.43
N LEU A 236 -14.02 19.54 -23.16
CA LEU A 236 -13.51 18.88 -21.95
C LEU A 236 -11.99 18.66 -22.06
N ILE A 237 -11.46 18.22 -23.26
CA ILE A 237 -10.04 17.90 -23.47
C ILE A 237 -9.22 19.19 -23.55
N GLU A 238 -9.83 20.15 -24.19
CA GLU A 238 -9.13 21.43 -24.37
C GLU A 238 -8.87 22.12 -23.03
N ARG A 239 -9.91 22.20 -22.13
CA ARG A 239 -9.81 22.88 -20.83
C ARG A 239 -8.87 22.13 -19.89
N ASN A 240 -9.04 20.89 -20.13
CA ASN A 240 -8.20 20.09 -19.23
C ASN A 240 -6.75 20.03 -19.72
N MET A 241 -6.51 20.04 -21.03
CA MET A 241 -5.14 20.10 -21.60
C MET A 241 -4.49 21.45 -21.30
N ALA A 242 -5.38 22.47 -21.21
CA ALA A 242 -4.91 23.85 -20.95
C ALA A 242 -4.47 24.01 -19.49
N SER A 243 -5.07 23.19 -18.66
CA SER A 243 -4.80 23.29 -17.22
C SER A 243 -3.70 22.29 -16.81
N GLY A 244 -3.17 21.42 -17.98
CA GLY A 244 -2.08 20.47 -17.78
C GLY A 244 -2.51 19.22 -17.01
N ARG A 245 -3.89 18.78 -17.03
CA ARG A 245 -4.43 17.67 -16.24
C ARG A 245 -4.35 16.36 -16.99
N PHE A 246 -3.71 16.23 -18.35
CA PHE A 246 -3.33 15.04 -19.12
C PHE A 246 -1.80 14.90 -19.12
N GLU A 247 -1.57 13.80 -18.35
CA GLU A 247 -0.12 13.75 -18.12
C GLU A 247 0.42 12.35 -18.41
N ALA A 248 1.84 12.21 -18.95
CA ALA A 248 2.56 10.93 -19.16
C ALA A 248 3.09 10.38 -17.83
N PRO A 249 3.24 8.95 -17.71
CA PRO A 249 3.65 8.32 -16.45
C PRO A 249 4.97 8.90 -15.94
N ASN A 250 4.90 9.20 -14.77
CA ASN A 250 6.02 9.86 -14.07
C ASN A 250 6.93 8.82 -13.42
N LEU A 251 8.27 8.69 -13.80
CA LEU A 251 9.19 7.62 -13.44
C LEU A 251 10.08 8.03 -12.28
N ASP A 252 9.72 9.32 -11.77
CA ASP A 252 10.47 9.89 -10.66
C ASP A 252 9.98 9.35 -9.32
N PRO A 253 10.76 8.51 -8.68
CA PRO A 253 10.41 7.71 -7.50
C PRO A 253 10.18 8.57 -6.26
N THR A 254 10.41 10.15 -6.45
CA THR A 254 10.33 11.11 -5.33
C THR A 254 9.02 11.86 -5.38
N GLU A 255 8.02 11.81 -6.57
CA GLU A 255 6.65 12.36 -6.73
C GLU A 255 5.61 11.34 -6.29
N ARG A 256 4.27 12.07 -5.39
CA ARG A 256 3.18 11.31 -4.80
C ARG A 256 2.59 10.30 -5.79
N HIS A 257 2.43 10.30 -7.38
CA HIS A 257 1.84 9.39 -8.35
C HIS A 257 2.83 9.07 -9.47
N THR A 258 4.05 7.95 -8.94
CA THR A 258 5.00 7.48 -9.95
C THR A 258 4.60 6.11 -10.49
N ILE A 259 4.99 5.74 -11.64
CA ILE A 259 4.62 4.47 -12.31
C ILE A 259 5.10 3.27 -11.49
N TRP A 260 6.28 3.47 -10.64
CA TRP A 260 6.79 2.41 -9.76
C TRP A 260 5.95 2.29 -8.50
N ALA A 261 5.25 3.75 -7.98
CA ALA A 261 4.38 3.78 -6.80
C ALA A 261 2.99 3.19 -7.13
N ILE A 262 2.48 3.30 -8.31
CA ILE A 262 1.17 2.83 -8.77
C ILE A 262 1.27 1.38 -9.22
N PHE A 263 2.65 0.80 -9.79
CA PHE A 263 2.79 -0.56 -10.31
C PHE A 263 3.15 -1.53 -9.19
N ILE A 264 4.07 -1.19 -8.27
CA ILE A 264 4.58 -2.10 -7.21
C ILE A 264 3.80 -1.86 -5.93
N GLY A 265 3.33 -0.36 -5.61
CA GLY A 265 2.57 0.00 -4.38
C GLY A 265 1.08 -0.19 -4.55
N GLY A 266 0.30 0.29 -5.66
CA GLY A 266 -1.11 0.07 -5.97
C GLY A 266 -1.43 -1.37 -6.35
N GLY A 267 -0.24 -2.41 -6.99
CA GLY A 267 -0.39 -3.84 -7.33
C GLY A 267 -0.30 -4.75 -6.11
N SER A 268 0.44 -4.28 -5.04
CA SER A 268 0.56 -5.05 -3.79
C SER A 268 -0.64 -4.82 -2.89
N PHE A 269 -1.26 -3.37 -2.65
CA PHE A 269 -2.52 -3.06 -1.96
C PHE A 269 -3.68 -3.82 -2.61
N TRP A 270 -3.68 -4.17 -4.01
CA TRP A 270 -4.72 -4.91 -4.76
C TRP A 270 -4.57 -6.40 -4.47
N MET A 271 -3.28 -6.93 -4.47
CA MET A 271 -3.02 -8.35 -4.17
C MET A 271 -3.34 -8.67 -2.70
N GLY A 272 -3.03 -7.72 -1.69
CA GLY A 272 -3.38 -7.83 -0.25
C GLY A 272 -4.87 -7.80 0.00
N LYS A 273 -5.75 -6.97 -0.66
CA LYS A 273 -7.21 -6.84 -0.53
C LYS A 273 -7.93 -7.97 -1.24
N ASN A 274 -7.37 -8.79 -2.32
CA ASN A 274 -8.12 -9.75 -3.13
C ASN A 274 -7.62 -11.17 -2.90
N ALA A 275 -6.30 -11.29 -2.30
CA ALA A 275 -5.64 -12.63 -2.29
C ALA A 275 -5.60 -13.15 -0.87
N ILE A 276 -5.92 -12.14 0.19
CA ILE A 276 -5.73 -12.65 1.56
C ILE A 276 -6.80 -12.06 2.47
N HIS A 277 -7.45 -10.95 2.06
CA HIS A 277 -8.59 -10.38 2.77
C HIS A 277 -9.80 -11.30 2.74
N GLN A 278 -10.21 -11.60 4.01
CA GLN A 278 -11.25 -12.63 4.21
C GLN A 278 -12.53 -12.28 3.45
N MET A 279 -12.90 -11.03 3.16
CA MET A 279 -14.11 -10.58 2.45
C MET A 279 -14.04 -10.94 0.97
N MET A 280 -12.91 -11.13 0.33
CA MET A 280 -12.74 -11.45 -1.09
C MET A 280 -12.52 -12.95 -1.29
N ILE A 281 -11.84 -13.53 -0.41
CA ILE A 281 -11.53 -14.97 -0.53
C ILE A 281 -12.78 -15.80 -0.27
N GLN A 282 -13.48 -15.28 0.64
CA GLN A 282 -14.75 -15.91 0.98
C GLN A 282 -15.66 -16.04 -0.25
N ARG A 283 -15.60 -15.19 -1.29
CA ARG A 283 -16.43 -15.17 -2.51
C ARG A 283 -15.84 -16.08 -3.59
N TYR A 284 -14.55 -16.25 -3.55
CA TYR A 284 -13.93 -17.21 -4.48
C TYR A 284 -14.18 -18.65 -4.02
N LEU A 285 -14.23 -18.82 -2.65
CA LEU A 285 -14.46 -20.17 -2.10
C LEU A 285 -15.92 -20.57 -2.25
N ALA A 286 -16.75 -19.55 -2.59
CA ALA A 286 -18.19 -19.80 -2.78
C ALA A 286 -18.46 -20.45 -4.15
N LEU A 287 -17.34 -20.46 -5.00
CA LEU A 287 -17.47 -21.05 -6.33
C LEU A 287 -17.09 -22.54 -6.29
N PRO A 288 -17.71 -23.35 -7.15
CA PRO A 288 -17.64 -24.81 -7.06
C PRO A 288 -16.31 -25.36 -7.54
N THR A 289 -15.69 -24.58 -8.48
CA THR A 289 -14.47 -25.17 -9.06
C THR A 289 -13.38 -24.11 -9.17
N PHE A 290 -12.16 -24.54 -9.24
CA PHE A 290 -10.97 -23.69 -9.40
C PHE A 290 -11.04 -22.90 -10.70
N ARG A 291 -11.51 -23.53 -11.81
CA ARG A 291 -11.67 -22.84 -13.09
C ARG A 291 -12.68 -21.71 -13.01
N ASP A 292 -13.81 -22.00 -12.25
CA ASP A 292 -14.83 -20.97 -12.02
C ASP A 292 -14.26 -19.79 -11.24
N ALA A 293 -13.46 -20.10 -10.30
CA ALA A 293 -12.80 -19.06 -9.49
C ALA A 293 -11.80 -18.27 -10.34
N GLN A 294 -11.07 -18.81 -11.39
CA GLN A 294 -10.17 -18.11 -12.32
C GLN A 294 -10.94 -17.18 -13.25
N LYS A 295 -12.08 -17.74 -13.67
CA LYS A 295 -12.94 -16.91 -14.55
C LYS A 295 -13.51 -15.70 -13.81
N ALA A 296 -14.09 -15.98 -12.58
CA ALA A 296 -14.58 -14.89 -11.72
C ALA A 296 -13.50 -13.85 -11.47
N LEU A 297 -12.19 -14.21 -11.28
CA LEU A 297 -11.05 -13.30 -11.07
C LEU A 297 -10.78 -12.46 -12.31
N VAL A 298 -10.85 -13.04 -13.47
CA VAL A 298 -10.66 -12.31 -14.73
C VAL A 298 -11.79 -11.30 -14.92
N CYS A 299 -13.13 -11.80 -14.73
CA CYS A 299 -14.30 -10.90 -14.82
C CYS A 299 -14.20 -9.76 -13.83
N PHE A 300 -13.90 -10.02 -12.69
CA PHE A 300 -13.70 -9.01 -11.64
C PHE A 300 -12.65 -8.00 -12.05
N THR A 301 -11.36 -8.40 -12.59
CA THR A 301 -10.26 -7.53 -12.99
C THR A 301 -10.64 -6.62 -14.15
N VAL A 302 -11.36 -7.10 -15.06
CA VAL A 302 -11.84 -6.31 -16.21
C VAL A 302 -12.91 -5.31 -15.74
N GLY A 303 -13.91 -5.79 -14.97
CA GLY A 303 -15.01 -4.96 -14.43
C GLY A 303 -14.50 -3.80 -13.58
N ILE A 304 -13.66 -3.90 -12.84
CA ILE A 304 -13.14 -2.85 -11.96
C ILE A 304 -12.37 -1.83 -12.79
N ILE A 305 -11.46 -2.27 -13.76
CA ILE A 305 -10.74 -1.33 -14.63
C ILE A 305 -11.72 -0.44 -15.38
N LEU A 306 -12.88 -1.04 -15.84
CA LEU A 306 -13.89 -0.26 -16.58
C LEU A 306 -14.59 0.74 -15.67
N LEU A 307 -15.05 0.43 -14.50
CA LEU A 307 -15.76 1.27 -13.54
C LEU A 307 -14.85 2.37 -13.00
N LEU A 308 -13.58 2.21 -12.71
CA LEU A 308 -12.62 3.21 -12.22
C LEU A 308 -12.27 4.22 -13.29
N MET A 309 -12.27 3.80 -14.50
CA MET A 309 -12.06 4.74 -15.63
C MET A 309 -13.17 5.78 -15.67
N THR A 310 -14.44 5.30 -15.40
CA THR A 310 -15.57 6.25 -15.37
C THR A 310 -15.40 7.25 -14.21
N CYS A 311 -14.94 6.90 -13.09
CA CYS A 311 -14.72 7.77 -11.93
C CYS A 311 -13.63 8.81 -12.22
N PHE A 312 -12.53 8.43 -13.04
CA PHE A 312 -11.49 9.37 -13.43
C PHE A 312 -12.01 10.39 -14.45
N TYR A 313 -12.78 9.85 -15.25
CA TYR A 313 -13.44 10.73 -16.22
C TYR A 313 -14.28 11.79 -15.52
N ASN A 314 -15.17 11.46 -14.53
CA ASN A 314 -16.02 12.37 -13.75
C ASN A 314 -15.19 13.46 -13.06
N GLY A 315 -13.99 13.24 -12.65
CA GLY A 315 -13.07 14.22 -12.09
C GLY A 315 -12.63 15.28 -13.09
N LEU A 316 -12.35 14.81 -14.36
CA LEU A 316 -12.04 15.76 -15.44
C LEU A 316 -13.25 16.60 -15.81
N LEU A 317 -14.36 15.93 -15.67
CA LEU A 317 -15.64 16.60 -15.96
C LEU A 317 -15.96 17.66 -14.91
N ILE A 318 -15.76 17.45 -13.62
CA ILE A 318 -15.96 18.40 -12.53
C ILE A 318 -15.13 19.66 -12.78
N TYR A 319 -13.96 19.51 -13.33
CA TYR A 319 -13.10 20.68 -13.57
C TYR A 319 -13.58 21.47 -14.79
N ALA A 320 -13.79 20.78 -15.77
CA ALA A 320 -14.26 21.43 -17.01
C ALA A 320 -15.56 22.19 -16.77
N THR A 321 -16.38 21.63 -15.82
CA THR A 321 -17.67 22.27 -15.50
C THR A 321 -17.46 23.54 -14.67
N PHE A 322 -16.44 23.53 -13.79
CA PHE A 322 -16.23 24.69 -12.93
C PHE A 322 -14.92 25.39 -13.30
N TYR A 323 -14.67 25.44 -14.61
CA TYR A 323 -13.40 25.95 -15.15
C TYR A 323 -13.21 27.42 -14.78
N ASP A 324 -14.25 28.24 -14.68
CA ASP A 324 -14.15 29.69 -14.50
C ASP A 324 -14.51 30.08 -13.06
N CYS A 325 -15.17 29.10 -12.28
CA CYS A 325 -15.64 29.39 -10.92
C CYS A 325 -15.46 28.15 -10.04
N ASP A 326 -14.53 28.25 -9.29
CA ASP A 326 -14.15 27.07 -8.49
C ASP A 326 -15.02 26.98 -7.23
N PRO A 327 -15.64 25.84 -7.05
CA PRO A 327 -16.60 25.62 -5.96
C PRO A 327 -15.90 25.44 -4.60
N LEU A 328 -14.69 25.07 -4.48
CA LEU A 328 -13.93 24.87 -3.23
C LEU A 328 -13.44 26.21 -2.69
N THR A 329 -13.00 27.13 -3.60
CA THR A 329 -12.47 28.45 -3.23
C THR A 329 -13.61 29.41 -2.90
N THR A 330 -14.68 29.23 -3.47
CA THR A 330 -15.86 30.09 -3.27
C THR A 330 -16.65 29.64 -2.04
N GLY A 331 -16.27 28.47 -1.44
CA GLY A 331 -16.95 27.96 -0.24
C GLY A 331 -18.25 27.24 -0.56
N LEU A 332 -18.50 27.09 -1.89
CA LEU A 332 -19.68 26.34 -2.36
C LEU A 332 -19.54 24.85 -2.03
N ALA A 333 -18.55 24.24 -2.04
CA ALA A 333 -18.20 22.94 -1.46
C ALA A 333 -17.39 23.14 -0.18
N LYS A 334 -17.83 22.55 0.98
CA LYS A 334 -17.26 22.80 2.31
C LYS A 334 -16.09 21.85 2.59
N ALA A 335 -16.11 20.67 1.77
CA ALA A 335 -15.02 19.68 1.89
C ALA A 335 -14.65 19.13 0.51
N LYS A 336 -13.46 18.70 0.40
CA LYS A 336 -12.93 18.25 -0.90
C LYS A 336 -13.72 17.07 -1.45
N ASP A 337 -14.38 16.31 -0.59
CA ASP A 337 -15.05 15.07 -1.02
C ASP A 337 -16.52 15.33 -1.35
N GLN A 338 -16.78 16.75 -1.37
CA GLN A 338 -18.17 17.14 -1.67
C GLN A 338 -18.29 17.67 -3.10
N LEU A 339 -17.27 17.40 -3.96
CA LEU A 339 -17.19 18.02 -5.30
C LEU A 339 -18.07 17.26 -6.28
N LEU A 340 -18.07 15.99 -6.16
CA LEU A 340 -18.93 15.19 -7.04
C LEU A 340 -20.41 15.42 -6.74
N PRO A 341 -20.77 15.57 -5.44
CA PRO A 341 -22.17 15.87 -5.12
C PRO A 341 -22.57 17.28 -5.58
N VAL A 342 -21.63 18.11 -5.61
CA VAL A 342 -21.87 19.49 -6.07
C VAL A 342 -22.01 19.50 -7.60
N LEU A 343 -21.31 18.68 -8.31
CA LEU A 343 -21.45 18.49 -9.76
C LEU A 343 -22.80 17.86 -10.11
N LEU A 344 -23.14 16.98 -9.26
CA LEU A 344 -24.42 16.30 -9.48
C LEU A 344 -25.59 17.29 -9.38
N MET A 345 -25.44 18.16 -8.42
CA MET A 345 -26.51 19.13 -8.19
C MET A 345 -26.56 20.17 -9.31
N LYS A 346 -25.50 20.41 -9.91
CA LYS A 346 -25.38 21.39 -11.00
C LYS A 346 -25.84 20.80 -12.34
N VAL A 347 -25.55 19.50 -12.58
CA VAL A 347 -25.76 18.86 -13.89
C VAL A 347 -27.16 18.21 -13.92
N LEU A 348 -27.59 17.74 -12.72
CA LEU A 348 -28.81 16.92 -12.73
C LEU A 348 -29.91 17.54 -11.88
N GLY A 349 -29.68 18.69 -11.24
CA GLY A 349 -30.51 19.40 -10.27
C GLY A 349 -31.80 19.94 -10.87
N ASN A 350 -31.89 20.05 -12.22
CA ASN A 350 -33.03 20.65 -12.91
C ASN A 350 -34.02 19.59 -13.42
N TYR A 351 -33.79 18.23 -13.12
CA TYR A 351 -34.69 17.12 -13.50
C TYR A 351 -35.44 16.62 -12.26
N PRO A 352 -36.73 17.23 -12.00
CA PRO A 352 -37.53 16.88 -10.82
C PRO A 352 -38.09 15.45 -10.90
N GLY A 353 -37.77 14.47 -9.80
CA GLY A 353 -37.99 13.07 -9.43
C GLY A 353 -36.76 12.43 -8.79
N LEU A 354 -35.71 13.22 -8.56
CA LEU A 354 -34.44 13.11 -7.86
C LEU A 354 -34.31 14.26 -6.83
N ALA A 355 -35.33 14.96 -6.35
CA ALA A 355 -35.22 15.95 -5.27
C ALA A 355 -36.58 16.57 -4.98
N GLY A 356 -37.44 15.98 -4.08
CA GLY A 356 -38.44 16.83 -3.39
C GLY A 356 -39.33 16.04 -2.45
N LEU A 357 -39.42 16.22 -0.98
CA LEU A 357 -40.41 16.81 -0.05
C LEU A 357 -40.55 15.92 1.19
N PHE A 358 -40.09 16.33 2.44
CA PHE A 358 -40.79 16.31 3.72
C PHE A 358 -39.78 16.12 4.85
N SER A 359 -39.49 17.18 5.58
CA SER A 359 -39.34 17.55 6.99
C SER A 359 -40.09 16.59 7.92
N LEU A 360 -39.14 15.62 8.53
CA LEU A 360 -39.76 15.00 9.73
C LEU A 360 -38.83 15.13 10.93
N SER A 361 -39.23 15.91 12.04
CA SER A 361 -39.41 16.14 13.48
C SER A 361 -39.06 14.89 14.30
N GLU A 362 -38.04 15.18 15.16
CA GLU A 362 -37.27 15.16 16.41
C GLU A 362 -38.09 14.64 17.59
N ARG A 363 -38.23 13.16 17.72
CA ARG A 363 -38.39 12.83 19.15
C ARG A 363 -38.63 11.33 19.33
N SER A 364 -38.00 10.46 18.31
CA SER A 364 -38.02 9.04 18.65
C SER A 364 -36.79 8.34 18.07
N THR A 365 -35.54 9.05 17.87
CA THR A 365 -34.28 8.51 17.33
C THR A 365 -33.16 8.70 18.35
N ARG A 366 -33.57 8.88 19.61
CA ARG A 366 -32.60 9.26 20.63
C ARG A 366 -32.33 8.09 21.57
N TYR A 367 -32.99 6.85 21.36
CA TYR A 367 -32.79 5.77 22.34
C TYR A 367 -32.41 4.47 21.63
N ILE A 368 -32.22 4.53 20.24
CA ILE A 368 -31.67 3.52 19.32
C ILE A 368 -30.31 4.01 18.81
N MET A 369 -29.71 5.12 19.28
CA MET A 369 -28.51 5.91 18.98
C MET A 369 -27.54 5.85 20.15
N ARG A 370 -27.79 5.06 21.19
CA ARG A 370 -26.87 5.08 22.34
C ARG A 370 -26.48 3.66 22.73
N GLY A 371 -26.78 2.65 21.92
CA GLY A 371 -26.38 1.27 22.22
C GLY A 371 -25.75 0.58 21.02
N THR A 372 -25.61 1.25 19.85
CA THR A 372 -24.94 0.86 18.61
C THR A 372 -23.75 1.79 18.34
N VAL A 373 -23.38 2.78 19.06
CA VAL A 373 -22.41 3.88 19.04
C VAL A 373 -21.46 3.72 20.24
N LEU A 374 -21.47 2.48 20.93
CA LEU A 374 -20.60 2.43 22.12
C LEU A 374 -19.75 1.16 22.08
N ALA A 375 -19.62 0.46 20.90
CA ALA A 375 -18.73 -0.71 20.73
C ALA A 375 -18.09 -0.68 19.35
N PHE A 376 -18.42 0.39 18.37
CA PHE A 376 -17.97 0.79 17.03
C PHE A 376 -18.16 2.28 16.84
N GLY A 377 -18.51 3.22 17.78
CA GLY A 377 -18.88 4.63 17.72
C GLY A 377 -17.99 5.49 18.61
N ILE A 378 -17.14 4.90 19.38
CA ILE A 378 -16.32 5.73 20.26
C ILE A 378 -14.91 5.86 19.65
N VAL A 379 -14.37 4.88 18.59
CA VAL A 379 -13.22 4.85 17.68
C VAL A 379 -13.60 5.49 16.34
N ALA A 380 -14.94 5.53 15.79
CA ALA A 380 -15.58 6.07 14.58
C ALA A 380 -16.01 7.52 14.79
N VAL A 381 -16.26 7.98 16.18
CA VAL A 381 -16.65 9.36 16.52
C VAL A 381 -15.40 10.15 16.94
N VAL A 382 -14.43 9.46 17.50
CA VAL A 382 -13.13 10.03 17.84
C VAL A 382 -12.25 10.07 16.59
N LEU A 383 -12.35 9.07 15.42
CA LEU A 383 -11.78 9.04 14.07
C LEU A 383 -12.54 9.97 13.13
N VAL A 384 -13.87 10.25 13.53
CA VAL A 384 -14.71 11.17 12.72
C VAL A 384 -14.33 12.62 13.05
N LEU A 385 -13.94 12.86 14.37
CA LEU A 385 -13.54 14.19 14.85
C LEU A 385 -12.09 14.48 14.44
N VAL A 386 -11.24 13.25 13.98
CA VAL A 386 -9.86 13.28 13.49
C VAL A 386 -9.86 13.34 11.97
N VAL A 387 -10.99 12.74 11.11
CA VAL A 387 -11.29 12.63 9.68
C VAL A 387 -11.68 14.00 9.11
N GLU A 388 -12.22 14.90 10.13
CA GLU A 388 -12.65 16.23 9.67
C GLU A 388 -11.48 17.21 9.62
N LYS A 389 -10.49 16.63 10.30
CA LYS A 389 -9.34 17.53 10.43
C LYS A 389 -8.15 17.02 9.61
N LEU A 390 -8.51 15.74 8.73
CA LEU A 390 -7.40 15.02 8.09
C LEU A 390 -7.69 14.82 6.60
N GLY A 391 -7.00 15.14 5.56
CA GLY A 391 -6.89 15.06 4.10
C GLY A 391 -8.10 14.38 3.44
N THR A 392 -8.10 13.99 1.98
CA THR A 392 -9.28 13.46 1.26
C THR A 392 -9.58 12.04 1.75
N VAL A 393 -10.80 11.53 1.79
CA VAL A 393 -11.35 10.28 2.32
C VAL A 393 -10.68 9.08 1.66
N LEU A 394 -10.28 9.05 0.31
CA LEU A 394 -9.58 7.98 -0.44
C LEU A 394 -8.12 7.86 0.00
N GLN A 395 -7.59 8.98 0.33
CA GLN A 395 -6.22 9.07 0.86
C GLN A 395 -6.15 8.58 2.31
N LEU A 396 -7.09 8.84 3.13
CA LEU A 396 -7.11 8.41 4.53
C LEU A 396 -7.35 6.91 4.62
N SER A 397 -8.16 6.09 3.79
CA SER A 397 -8.49 4.66 3.76
C SER A 397 -7.32 3.82 3.25
N MET A 398 -6.62 4.36 2.30
CA MET A 398 -5.50 3.64 1.69
C MET A 398 -4.18 3.87 2.46
N SER A 399 -4.18 4.75 3.47
CA SER A 399 -3.00 5.01 4.30
C SER A 399 -3.13 4.32 5.66
N LEU A 400 -4.44 3.96 6.35
CA LEU A 400 -4.66 3.42 7.69
C LEU A 400 -4.83 1.90 7.61
N VAL A 401 -5.36 1.10 6.55
CA VAL A 401 -5.73 -0.31 6.41
C VAL A 401 -4.47 -1.16 6.20
N PRO A 402 -3.42 -0.60 5.83
CA PRO A 402 -2.17 -1.29 5.51
C PRO A 402 -1.31 -1.53 6.76
N ILE A 403 -1.67 -0.78 8.07
CA ILE A 403 -1.07 -1.10 9.37
C ILE A 403 -1.19 -2.57 9.68
N SER A 404 -2.26 -3.36 9.16
CA SER A 404 -2.64 -4.73 9.51
C SER A 404 -2.65 -5.62 8.26
N LEU A 405 -2.92 -5.24 6.83
CA LEU A 405 -3.13 -5.98 5.57
C LEU A 405 -1.78 -6.36 4.96
N GLY A 406 -0.64 -5.69 5.34
CA GLY A 406 0.74 -5.91 4.91
C GLY A 406 1.44 -7.06 5.64
N PRO A 407 1.50 -7.06 7.13
CA PRO A 407 2.04 -8.21 7.87
C PRO A 407 1.23 -9.48 7.63
N LEU A 408 -0.20 -9.57 7.29
CA LEU A 408 -1.15 -10.66 7.02
C LEU A 408 -0.91 -11.29 5.67
N LEU A 409 -0.39 -10.56 4.40
CA LEU A 409 -0.07 -11.05 3.06
C LEU A 409 1.28 -11.76 3.07
N GLY A 410 2.24 -11.40 3.96
CA GLY A 410 3.55 -12.00 4.12
C GLY A 410 3.49 -13.33 4.87
N LEU A 411 2.53 -13.49 6.02
CA LEU A 411 2.30 -14.77 6.71
C LEU A 411 1.84 -15.85 5.73
N PHE A 412 0.91 -15.72 4.39
CA PHE A 412 0.29 -16.64 3.44
C PHE A 412 1.29 -17.03 2.35
N LEU A 413 2.50 -16.08 2.03
CA LEU A 413 3.56 -16.34 1.03
C LEU A 413 4.68 -17.16 1.66
N LEU A 414 4.93 -16.92 3.07
CA LEU A 414 5.90 -17.75 3.80
C LEU A 414 5.41 -19.19 3.90
N GLY A 415 4.07 -19.29 4.20
CA GLY A 415 3.38 -20.60 4.34
C GLY A 415 3.27 -21.37 3.05
N MET A 416 3.14 -20.74 1.63
CA MET A 416 2.73 -21.38 0.38
C MET A 416 3.94 -21.53 -0.57
N LEU A 417 5.29 -20.73 -0.20
CA LEU A 417 6.41 -20.72 -1.13
C LEU A 417 7.71 -21.19 -0.51
N LEU A 418 7.65 -21.21 0.93
CA LEU A 418 8.92 -21.60 1.55
C LEU A 418 8.69 -22.73 2.55
N PRO A 419 8.99 -23.79 2.23
CA PRO A 419 8.62 -25.02 2.95
C PRO A 419 9.54 -25.30 4.13
N TRP A 420 10.72 -24.43 4.30
CA TRP A 420 11.68 -24.71 5.36
C TRP A 420 11.48 -23.76 6.55
N VAL A 421 10.22 -23.19 6.69
CA VAL A 421 9.92 -22.18 7.72
C VAL A 421 8.91 -22.74 8.72
N ASP A 422 9.31 -22.59 10.10
CA ASP A 422 8.42 -23.11 11.15
C ASP A 422 7.57 -21.98 11.77
N SER A 423 6.48 -22.42 12.86
CA SER A 423 5.47 -21.51 13.46
C SER A 423 6.15 -20.42 14.29
N THR A 424 7.39 -20.39 14.96
CA THR A 424 8.05 -19.42 15.83
C THR A 424 8.77 -18.36 14.99
N SER A 425 9.05 -18.87 13.58
CA SER A 425 9.71 -17.96 12.65
C SER A 425 8.67 -17.13 11.86
N ALA A 426 7.52 -17.89 11.69
CA ALA A 426 6.38 -17.19 11.06
C ALA A 426 5.80 -16.15 11.99
N LEU A 427 5.68 -16.31 13.52
CA LEU A 427 5.19 -15.41 14.56
C LEU A 427 6.17 -14.26 14.76
N GLY A 428 7.48 -14.36 14.63
CA GLY A 428 8.49 -13.32 14.77
C GLY A 428 8.52 -12.40 13.56
N GLY A 429 8.05 -13.08 12.18
CA GLY A 429 7.92 -12.29 10.94
C GLY A 429 6.67 -11.46 10.88
N ALA A 430 5.49 -12.00 11.51
CA ALA A 430 4.21 -11.30 11.53
C ALA A 430 4.27 -10.15 12.55
N ILE A 431 4.99 -9.96 13.94
CA ILE A 431 5.07 -8.95 15.00
C ILE A 431 6.02 -7.83 14.60
N CYS A 432 6.88 -8.23 13.62
CA CYS A 432 7.86 -7.25 13.15
C CYS A 432 7.31 -6.46 11.96
N GLY A 433 6.41 -7.24 11.11
CA GLY A 433 5.62 -6.58 10.05
C GLY A 433 4.57 -5.64 10.57
N LEU A 434 3.89 -5.86 11.83
CA LEU A 434 2.84 -5.05 12.47
C LEU A 434 3.47 -3.83 13.15
N PHE A 435 4.71 -3.63 13.87
CA PHE A 435 5.33 -2.50 14.57
C PHE A 435 5.97 -1.51 13.58
N THR A 436 6.19 -2.33 12.17
CA THR A 436 6.80 -1.49 11.15
C THR A 436 5.72 -0.69 10.38
N MET A 437 4.60 -1.27 10.23
CA MET A 437 3.51 -0.58 9.54
C MET A 437 2.81 0.40 10.47
N SER A 438 2.74 0.23 11.93
CA SER A 438 2.13 1.10 12.96
C SER A 438 2.98 2.35 13.17
N TYR A 439 4.19 2.47 12.96
CA TYR A 439 5.11 3.60 13.18
C TYR A 439 5.12 4.51 11.96
N ILE A 440 4.74 3.82 10.57
CA ILE A 440 4.81 4.60 9.33
C ILE A 440 3.46 5.29 9.07
N VAL A 441 2.60 4.63 9.42
CA VAL A 441 1.26 5.15 9.16
C VAL A 441 0.92 6.25 10.19
N ILE A 442 1.23 6.25 11.66
CA ILE A 442 0.90 7.17 12.74
C ILE A 442 1.74 8.43 12.60
N ARG A 443 2.76 8.57 12.01
CA ARG A 443 3.64 9.75 11.81
C ARG A 443 3.23 10.51 10.55
N ALA A 444 2.62 9.76 9.45
CA ALA A 444 2.11 10.40 8.23
C ALA A 444 0.78 11.10 8.48
N GLN A 445 0.17 10.55 9.52
CA GLN A 445 -1.15 11.17 9.81
C GLN A 445 -0.98 12.40 10.71
N ILE A 446 0.03 12.47 11.67
CA ILE A 446 0.37 13.58 12.56
C ILE A 446 0.99 14.73 11.75
N ALA A 447 1.46 14.45 10.56
CA ALA A 447 2.12 15.43 9.68
C ALA A 447 1.15 16.07 8.71
N VAL A 448 0.19 15.35 8.36
CA VAL A 448 -0.91 15.85 7.53
C VAL A 448 -1.81 16.74 8.35
N ALA A 449 -1.95 16.46 9.76
CA ALA A 449 -2.80 17.21 10.70
C ALA A 449 -2.10 18.49 11.16
N ALA A 450 -0.72 18.61 11.13
CA ALA A 450 0.08 19.74 11.59
C ALA A 450 0.43 20.64 10.43
N LYS A 451 -0.21 20.37 9.00
CA LYS A 451 -0.10 21.18 7.78
C LYS A 451 1.35 21.35 7.35
N GLU A 452 2.11 20.39 7.89
CA GLU A 452 3.56 20.31 7.62
C GLU A 452 3.84 19.61 6.30
N MET A 453 2.48 19.12 5.56
CA MET A 453 2.52 18.50 4.22
C MET A 453 1.36 18.99 3.38
N PRO A 454 1.38 20.35 3.08
CA PRO A 454 0.22 20.82 2.33
C PRO A 454 0.26 20.39 0.85
N ILE A 455 -0.87 19.55 0.24
CA ILE A 455 -0.98 19.02 -1.13
C ILE A 455 -1.56 20.11 -2.05
N LEU A 456 -0.56 20.65 -2.82
CA LEU A 456 -0.93 21.81 -3.66
C LEU A 456 -1.77 21.37 -4.86
N ALA A 457 -3.12 21.85 -4.80
CA ALA A 457 -4.08 21.56 -5.89
C ALA A 457 -3.74 22.36 -7.15
N LYS A 458 -3.90 21.74 -8.31
CA LYS A 458 -3.68 22.46 -9.59
C LYS A 458 -4.53 23.73 -9.68
N PRO A 459 -3.98 24.78 -10.42
CA PRO A 459 -4.59 26.12 -10.41
C PRO A 459 -6.03 26.13 -10.87
N VAL A 460 -6.93 26.83 -10.05
CA VAL A 460 -8.36 26.99 -10.33
C VAL A 460 -8.70 28.47 -10.47
N SER A 461 -9.62 28.84 -11.24
CA SER A 461 -9.97 30.25 -11.50
C SER A 461 -11.28 30.62 -10.80
N VAL A 462 -11.22 31.95 -10.14
CA VAL A 462 -12.49 32.42 -9.56
C VAL A 462 -12.95 33.67 -10.31
N GLU A 463 -12.28 33.99 -11.52
CA GLU A 463 -12.43 35.25 -12.27
C GLU A 463 -13.77 35.29 -13.02
N GLY A 464 -14.49 34.14 -13.10
CA GLY A 464 -15.75 34.04 -13.85
C GLY A 464 -16.93 33.74 -12.95
N CYS A 465 -16.78 34.10 -11.46
CA CYS A 465 -17.86 33.72 -10.52
C CYS A 465 -18.92 34.81 -10.46
N GLU A 466 -20.21 34.47 -10.73
CA GLU A 466 -21.34 35.41 -10.89
C GLU A 466 -22.00 35.70 -9.54
N TYR A 467 -21.41 35.13 -8.25
CA TYR A 467 -22.01 35.36 -6.94
C TYR A 467 -20.95 35.84 -5.94
N GLU A 468 -21.52 36.60 -4.71
CA GLU A 468 -20.61 37.23 -3.74
C GLU A 468 -20.02 36.21 -2.77
N PHE A 469 -18.73 36.22 -2.52
CA PHE A 469 -18.09 35.28 -1.59
C PHE A 469 -16.91 35.94 -0.89
N GLU A 470 -16.54 35.35 0.37
CA GLU A 470 -15.43 35.88 1.18
C GLU A 470 -14.17 35.03 0.99
N LEU A 471 -13.16 35.62 0.68
CA LEU A 471 -11.89 34.92 0.45
C LEU A 471 -11.26 34.51 1.79
N PRO A 472 -10.95 33.30 1.98
CA PRO A 472 -10.32 32.79 3.20
C PRO A 472 -9.12 33.64 3.64
N PRO A 473 -8.88 33.88 5.12
CA PRO A 473 -7.80 34.69 5.70
C PRO A 473 -6.41 34.24 5.22
N GLY A 474 -5.64 35.13 4.32
CA GLY A 474 -4.31 34.83 3.77
C GLY A 474 -4.28 34.81 2.25
N TYR A 475 -5.52 35.28 1.58
CA TYR A 475 -5.69 35.30 0.13
C TYR A 475 -5.32 36.67 -0.44
N ASN A 476 -3.91 37.18 -0.20
CA ASN A 476 -3.31 38.35 -0.85
C ASN A 476 -2.96 38.08 -2.32
N THR A 477 -3.59 38.83 -3.25
CA THR A 477 -3.14 39.11 -4.62
C THR A 477 -1.71 39.70 -4.62
N THR A 478 -0.64 38.94 -4.09
CA THR A 478 0.77 39.20 -4.34
C THR A 478 1.62 38.73 -3.15
N ALA A 479 1.86 37.36 -2.87
CA ALA A 479 3.04 37.05 -2.06
C ALA A 479 3.09 35.55 -1.75
N THR A 480 3.69 34.66 -2.74
CA THR A 480 4.69 33.61 -2.52
C THR A 480 5.25 33.66 -1.10
N LEU A 481 4.43 33.12 0.00
CA LEU A 481 5.14 32.73 1.21
C LEU A 481 6.08 31.54 0.93
N PRO A 482 7.46 31.72 1.08
CA PRO A 482 8.60 30.80 1.05
C PRO A 482 8.41 29.62 2.02
N THR A 483 7.77 28.34 1.53
CA THR A 483 7.73 27.13 2.36
C THR A 483 9.17 26.64 2.65
N PRO A 484 9.84 26.74 3.89
CA PRO A 484 11.13 26.14 4.28
C PRO A 484 11.21 24.66 3.93
N PRO A 485 12.26 24.07 3.24
CA PRO A 485 12.50 22.70 2.78
C PRO A 485 12.14 21.66 3.82
N ILE A 486 10.83 20.98 3.93
CA ILE A 486 10.36 19.97 4.88
C ILE A 486 11.27 18.73 4.83
N GLU A 487 12.38 18.30 5.71
CA GLU A 487 13.19 17.10 6.02
C GLU A 487 12.39 15.81 5.79
N LYS A 488 12.41 15.10 4.40
CA LYS A 488 11.66 13.94 3.91
C LYS A 488 12.03 12.68 4.70
N SER A 489 11.23 12.30 5.89
CA SER A 489 11.17 11.14 6.79
C SER A 489 10.33 10.01 6.19
N ILE A 490 10.51 8.62 6.30
CA ILE A 490 9.91 7.34 5.90
C ILE A 490 8.38 7.43 5.90
N HIS A 491 7.61 8.72 6.96
CA HIS A 491 6.15 8.92 7.00
C HIS A 491 5.73 9.92 5.93
N HIS A 492 6.76 10.44 4.47
CA HIS A 492 6.47 11.36 3.35
C HIS A 492 6.36 10.60 2.03
N VAL A 493 6.50 8.84 2.01
CA VAL A 493 6.30 7.91 0.87
C VAL A 493 4.80 7.81 0.55
N SER A 494 4.65 7.95 -0.77
CA SER A 494 3.25 7.82 -1.20
C SER A 494 2.53 6.73 -0.44
N TYR A 495 1.21 7.21 0.45
CA TYR A 495 0.35 6.25 1.17
C TYR A 495 0.03 5.03 0.30
N LEU A 496 0.52 4.47 -1.33
CA LEU A 496 0.24 3.35 -2.25
C LEU A 496 1.29 2.26 -2.10
N PHE A 497 2.46 2.53 -1.28
CA PHE A 497 3.53 1.55 -1.10
C PHE A 497 3.44 0.90 0.29
N TYR A 498 2.31 1.60 1.30
CA TYR A 498 2.20 1.16 2.70
C TYR A 498 1.94 -0.34 2.79
N THR A 499 1.17 -1.53 2.00
CA THR A 499 0.75 -2.91 2.03
C THR A 499 1.86 -3.82 1.49
N PHE A 500 2.87 -3.28 0.44
CA PHE A 500 4.03 -3.98 -0.12
C PHE A 500 5.21 -4.02 0.85
N ILE A 501 5.37 -2.86 1.59
CA ILE A 501 6.43 -2.73 2.56
C ILE A 501 6.14 -3.62 3.77
N GLY A 502 4.73 -3.74 4.47
CA GLY A 502 4.27 -4.64 5.53
C GLY A 502 4.37 -6.11 5.17
N ALA A 503 4.32 -6.98 3.64
CA ALA A 503 4.29 -8.37 3.19
C ALA A 503 5.73 -8.88 2.97
N VAL A 504 6.75 -7.75 2.58
CA VAL A 504 8.16 -8.07 2.30
C VAL A 504 8.95 -8.12 3.62
N THR A 505 8.53 -7.16 4.78
CA THR A 505 9.11 -7.17 6.12
C THR A 505 8.76 -8.47 6.86
N THR A 506 7.49 -9.23 6.92
CA THR A 506 6.97 -10.46 7.54
C THR A 506 7.57 -11.71 6.91
N VAL A 507 8.11 -11.90 5.13
CA VAL A 507 8.63 -13.06 4.43
C VAL A 507 10.15 -13.14 4.64
N LEU A 508 10.69 -11.71 4.85
CA LEU A 508 12.14 -11.61 4.95
C LEU A 508 12.59 -11.88 6.40
N VAL A 509 11.84 -11.31 7.66
CA VAL A 509 12.16 -11.52 9.08
C VAL A 509 11.79 -12.95 9.48
N GLY A 510 10.77 -13.76 8.86
CA GLY A 510 10.27 -15.10 9.09
C GLY A 510 11.16 -16.17 8.48
N SER A 511 11.95 -15.73 7.14
CA SER A 511 12.86 -16.65 6.45
C SER A 511 14.25 -16.62 7.10
N ILE A 512 14.54 -15.37 7.68
CA ILE A 512 15.84 -15.15 8.36
C ILE A 512 15.77 -15.72 9.77
N THR A 513 14.57 -15.59 10.68
CA THR A 513 14.35 -16.16 12.01
C THR A 513 14.25 -17.69 11.92
N ALA A 514 13.82 -18.33 10.68
CA ALA A 514 13.68 -19.77 10.42
C ALA A 514 15.03 -20.39 10.11
N ALA A 515 15.99 -19.33 9.41
CA ALA A 515 17.36 -19.73 9.08
C ALA A 515 18.26 -19.72 10.32
N ILE A 516 17.86 -18.97 11.50
CA ILE A 516 18.67 -18.66 12.68
C ILE A 516 18.16 -19.50 13.85
N LEU A 517 16.97 -19.84 14.36
CA LEU A 517 16.38 -20.50 15.54
C LEU A 517 16.22 -22.00 15.25
N ARG A 518 15.71 -22.65 14.29
CA ARG A 518 15.50 -24.06 13.94
C ARG A 518 14.75 -24.16 12.62
N ARG A 519 15.31 -25.03 11.43
CA ARG A 519 14.74 -25.21 10.08
C ARG A 519 13.80 -26.40 10.04
N GLN A 520 12.62 -26.17 9.87
CA GLN A 520 11.61 -27.22 9.63
C GLN A 520 12.02 -28.13 8.46
N GLN A 521 12.19 -29.26 8.48
CA GLN A 521 12.56 -30.19 7.40
C GLN A 521 11.42 -30.34 6.39
N PRO A 522 11.44 -30.04 5.14
CA PRO A 522 10.46 -29.95 4.04
C PRO A 522 9.84 -31.31 3.71
N GLY A 523 10.53 -32.33 4.23
CA GLY A 523 10.13 -33.72 4.00
C GLY A 523 9.00 -34.19 4.91
N LYS A 524 8.54 -33.51 6.00
CA LYS A 524 7.50 -33.77 7.01
C LYS A 524 6.29 -32.87 6.79
N LEU A 525 6.11 -32.12 5.44
CA LEU A 525 5.05 -31.15 5.12
C LEU A 525 4.10 -31.74 4.07
N ASP A 526 2.78 -31.45 4.25
CA ASP A 526 1.79 -31.77 3.23
C ASP A 526 1.98 -30.92 1.98
N PRO A 527 2.35 -31.34 0.72
CA PRO A 527 2.68 -30.64 -0.54
C PRO A 527 1.53 -29.77 -1.03
N LEU A 528 -0.04 -30.20 -0.49
CA LEU A 528 -1.25 -29.47 -0.90
C LEU A 528 -1.27 -28.09 -0.27
N LEU A 529 -0.25 -27.87 0.76
CA LEU A 529 -0.21 -26.60 1.52
C LEU A 529 0.76 -25.62 0.88
N LEU A 530 1.50 -26.16 -0.58
CA LEU A 530 2.48 -25.31 -1.27
C LEU A 530 2.01 -25.00 -2.68
N ALA A 531 2.55 -23.95 -3.09
CA ALA A 531 2.19 -23.58 -4.47
C ALA A 531 2.71 -24.62 -5.45
N PRO A 532 2.09 -24.70 -6.36
CA PRO A 532 2.28 -25.81 -7.29
C PRO A 532 3.69 -25.83 -7.89
N PHE A 533 4.42 -24.67 -8.09
CA PHE A 533 5.77 -24.65 -8.70
C PHE A 533 6.83 -24.87 -7.63
N VAL A 534 6.51 -24.85 -6.50
CA VAL A 534 7.41 -25.10 -5.37
C VAL A 534 7.31 -26.57 -4.95
N ARG A 535 6.02 -26.83 -4.98
CA ARG A 535 5.76 -28.27 -4.74
C ARG A 535 6.56 -29.14 -5.69
N LYS A 536 6.82 -28.48 -6.91
CA LYS A 536 7.49 -29.19 -8.01
C LYS A 536 9.01 -29.20 -7.81
N ILE A 537 9.55 -28.25 -7.09
CA ILE A 537 10.99 -28.04 -6.85
C ILE A 537 11.43 -28.83 -5.62
N TYR A 538 10.65 -29.35 -4.74
CA TYR A 538 11.09 -29.86 -3.43
C TYR A 538 10.49 -31.23 -3.17
N PHE A 539 9.43 -31.55 -3.98
CA PHE A 539 8.83 -32.88 -3.89
C PHE A 539 8.67 -33.46 -5.30
N PRO A 540 10.02 -33.82 -6.00
CA PRO A 540 10.05 -34.24 -7.41
C PRO A 540 9.55 -35.66 -7.62
N GLU A 541 9.45 -36.62 -6.25
CA GLU A 541 9.09 -38.05 -6.27
C GLU A 541 7.64 -38.26 -5.86
N SER A 542 6.81 -37.34 -5.30
CA SER A 542 5.42 -37.35 -4.83
C SER A 542 4.45 -36.91 -5.92
N ILE A 543 5.11 -37.05 -7.39
CA ILE A 543 4.03 -36.71 -8.35
C ILE A 543 3.20 -37.96 -8.65
N PRO A 544 2.15 -38.44 -7.83
CA PRO A 544 1.31 -39.36 -8.60
C PRO A 544 0.70 -38.71 -9.84
N ARG A 545 1.21 -39.21 -11.10
CA ARG A 545 0.58 -39.30 -12.42
C ARG A 545 -0.85 -39.83 -12.32
N THR A 546 -1.88 -39.07 -11.64
CA THR A 546 -3.30 -39.04 -12.03
C THR A 546 -4.16 -39.66 -10.93
N ILE A 547 -4.69 -38.94 -9.91
CA ILE A 547 -5.89 -39.44 -9.21
C ILE A 547 -7.15 -38.96 -9.94
N VAL A 548 -7.67 -39.87 -10.90
CA VAL A 548 -9.06 -39.88 -11.37
C VAL A 548 -9.98 -40.40 -10.26
N THR A 549 -10.61 -39.57 -9.40
CA THR A 549 -11.77 -40.01 -8.63
C THR A 549 -13.03 -40.06 -9.49
N THR A 550 -13.44 -41.33 -10.06
CA THR A 550 -14.80 -41.53 -10.62
C THR A 550 -15.78 -41.88 -9.50
N HIS A 551 -16.71 -41.00 -9.24
CA HIS A 551 -17.93 -41.26 -8.47
C HIS A 551 -18.98 -41.98 -9.32
N THR A 552 -19.08 -43.39 -9.25
CA THR A 552 -20.28 -43.97 -9.91
C THR A 552 -21.47 -43.94 -8.94
N PHE A 553 -22.45 -43.15 -9.28
CA PHE A 553 -23.78 -43.08 -8.67
C PHE A 553 -24.71 -44.14 -9.24
N ASN A 554 -24.87 -45.27 -8.50
CA ASN A 554 -26.02 -46.13 -8.84
C ASN A 554 -27.29 -45.67 -8.13
N LYS A 555 -28.27 -45.07 -8.79
CA LYS A 555 -29.65 -44.60 -8.62
C LYS A 555 -30.52 -45.65 -7.94
N GLU A 556 -29.87 -46.52 -6.98
CA GLU A 556 -30.93 -47.27 -6.29
C GLU A 556 -30.36 -47.95 -5.04
N ASP A 557 -29.52 -47.26 -4.22
CA ASP A 557 -29.32 -47.84 -2.88
C ASP A 557 -28.41 -46.93 -2.05
N THR A 558 -28.80 -46.09 -1.09
CA THR A 558 -28.37 -45.28 0.06
C THR A 558 -27.21 -45.96 0.80
N GLU A 559 -26.10 -46.47 0.09
CA GLU A 559 -24.85 -46.70 0.83
C GLU A 559 -23.66 -46.20 0.03
N LEU A 560 -22.83 -45.15 0.59
CA LEU A 560 -21.57 -44.65 0.01
C LEU A 560 -20.43 -45.64 0.26
N TYR A 561 -20.02 -46.38 -0.87
CA TYR A 561 -18.77 -47.15 -0.85
C TYR A 561 -17.61 -46.30 -1.39
N VAL A 562 -16.64 -46.04 -0.61
CA VAL A 562 -15.39 -45.45 -1.13
C VAL A 562 -14.46 -46.57 -1.59
N VAL A 563 -14.33 -46.82 -2.99
CA VAL A 563 -13.34 -47.73 -3.56
C VAL A 563 -12.03 -46.98 -3.80
N VAL A 564 -11.05 -47.32 -3.00
CA VAL A 564 -9.71 -46.77 -3.24
C VAL A 564 -8.87 -47.78 -4.02
N VAL A 565 -8.64 -47.56 -5.38
CA VAL A 565 -7.72 -48.41 -6.14
C VAL A 565 -6.29 -47.85 -6.05
N VAL A 566 -5.40 -48.66 -5.36
CA VAL A 566 -3.97 -48.28 -5.34
C VAL A 566 -3.20 -49.18 -6.30
N GLY A 567 -3.28 -48.96 -7.65
CA GLY A 567 -2.57 -49.73 -8.68
C GLY A 567 -3.10 -51.15 -8.84
N PRO A 568 -2.70 -52.10 -9.94
CA PRO A 568 -3.45 -53.25 -10.45
C PRO A 568 -3.68 -54.34 -9.39
N GLN A 569 -3.46 -54.01 -7.96
CA GLN A 569 -3.76 -55.21 -7.16
C GLN A 569 -4.08 -54.83 -5.73
N ASN A 570 -4.84 -53.75 -5.33
CA ASN A 570 -5.41 -53.79 -3.97
C ASN A 570 -6.43 -52.68 -3.78
N VAL A 571 -7.83 -53.15 -3.22
CA VAL A 571 -8.97 -52.27 -2.92
C VAL A 571 -9.35 -52.42 -1.45
N VAL A 572 -9.43 -51.21 -0.66
CA VAL A 572 -9.96 -51.25 0.71
C VAL A 572 -11.24 -50.41 0.80
N LEU A 573 -12.48 -51.08 1.66
CA LEU A 573 -13.81 -50.44 1.78
C LEU A 573 -14.10 -50.12 3.24
N VAL A 574 -14.52 -48.77 3.57
CA VAL A 574 -14.93 -48.56 4.98
C VAL A 574 -16.27 -47.84 5.02
N ARG A 575 -17.35 -48.30 6.07
CA ARG A 575 -18.76 -47.92 6.25
C ARG A 575 -18.95 -47.22 7.60
N HIS A 576 -20.01 -46.02 7.73
CA HIS A 576 -20.60 -45.79 9.07
C HIS A 576 -21.89 -44.99 8.95
N SER A 577 -23.11 -45.41 9.81
CA SER A 577 -24.53 -45.31 10.13
C SER A 577 -24.73 -44.56 11.44
N TYR A 578 -25.99 -43.59 11.65
CA TYR A 578 -27.39 -43.40 12.04
C TYR A 578 -27.53 -42.14 12.89
N ILE A 579 -28.93 -41.33 12.87
CA ILE A 579 -30.39 -41.15 13.00
C ILE A 579 -30.67 -40.18 14.14
N GLY A 580 -31.78 -39.05 13.98
CA GLY A 580 -33.23 -38.79 13.96
C GLY A 580 -33.63 -37.79 15.01
N ALA A 581 -34.59 -36.67 14.72
CA ALA A 581 -35.84 -35.93 14.45
C ALA A 581 -36.69 -35.82 15.71
N SER A 582 -37.70 -34.61 15.82
CA SER A 582 -39.13 -34.35 15.55
C SER A 582 -39.59 -33.08 16.25
N TYR A 583 -40.60 -32.07 15.66
CA TYR A 583 -41.80 -31.55 14.98
C TYR A 583 -42.48 -30.50 15.85
N ARG A 584 -43.34 -29.40 15.10
CA ARG A 584 -44.75 -29.17 14.71
C ARG A 584 -45.05 -27.69 14.66
N PHE A 585 -45.84 -27.03 13.55
CA PHE A 585 -46.79 -26.45 12.59
C PHE A 585 -47.87 -25.65 13.31
N LYS A 586 -48.43 -24.47 12.55
CA LYS A 586 -49.40 -24.03 11.55
C LYS A 586 -50.15 -22.79 12.02
N ARG A 587 -50.57 -21.78 11.09
CA ARG A 587 -51.40 -21.26 9.97
C ARG A 587 -52.31 -20.15 10.46
N SER A 588 -52.66 -19.05 9.56
CA SER A 588 -53.38 -18.50 8.39
C SER A 588 -54.28 -17.34 8.82
N SER A 589 -54.50 -16.23 7.93
CA SER A 589 -55.18 -15.61 6.79
C SER A 589 -56.06 -14.44 7.25
N GLY A 590 -56.23 -13.21 6.38
CA GLY A 590 -57.17 -12.61 5.41
C GLY A 590 -57.30 -11.10 5.60
N ARG A 591 -57.27 -10.19 4.51
CA ARG A 591 -57.61 -9.21 3.47
C ARG A 591 -58.58 -8.16 4.02
N MET A 592 -58.63 -6.74 3.41
CA MET A 592 -58.82 -5.53 2.60
C MET A 592 -60.07 -4.77 3.04
N ALA A 593 -60.12 -3.31 2.86
CA ALA A 593 -60.74 -2.31 1.98
C ALA A 593 -60.69 -0.94 2.65
N ASP A 594 -60.47 0.36 1.90
CA ASP A 594 -60.75 1.58 1.14
C ASP A 594 -61.32 2.68 2.04
N VAL A 595 -61.04 4.10 1.71
CA VAL A 595 -61.94 5.22 1.45
C VAL A 595 -61.12 6.44 1.04
N THR A 596 -61.39 7.25 -0.14
CA THR A 596 -61.63 8.39 -1.02
C THR A 596 -61.77 9.68 -0.24
N ILE A 597 -61.38 10.96 -0.83
CA ILE A 597 -61.17 12.23 -1.51
C ILE A 597 -61.83 13.36 -0.72
N LEU A 598 -61.28 14.70 -0.81
CA LEU A 598 -61.82 15.96 -1.37
C LEU A 598 -60.74 17.04 -1.35
N ASP A 599 -60.44 17.75 -2.49
CA ASP A 599 -60.20 18.93 -3.33
C ASP A 599 -60.41 20.22 -2.54
N GLY A 600 -59.59 21.32 -2.76
CA GLY A 600 -59.96 22.69 -3.10
C GLY A 600 -58.74 23.56 -3.37
N ASN A 601 -58.48 24.08 -4.58
CA ASN A 601 -58.03 25.21 -5.40
C ASN A 601 -58.27 26.56 -4.71
N ALA A 602 -57.31 27.59 -4.94
CA ALA A 602 -57.42 28.92 -5.58
C ALA A 602 -56.19 29.77 -5.21
N GLN A 603 -55.46 30.38 -6.23
CA GLN A 603 -54.94 31.54 -6.96
C GLN A 603 -54.89 32.79 -6.08
N SER A 604 -53.82 33.73 -6.21
CA SER A 604 -53.62 35.09 -6.73
C SER A 604 -52.50 35.80 -5.96
N VAL A 605 -51.54 36.52 -6.68
CA VAL A 605 -50.85 37.72 -7.20
C VAL A 605 -50.80 38.80 -6.13
N GLU A 606 -49.58 39.54 -5.90
CA GLU A 606 -49.36 41.00 -5.89
C GLU A 606 -47.89 41.31 -5.64
N SER A 607 -47.18 42.03 -6.56
CA SER A 607 -46.26 43.14 -6.82
C SER A 607 -46.50 44.32 -5.87
N ILE A 608 -45.40 45.07 -5.35
CA ILE A 608 -45.23 46.51 -5.14
C ILE A 608 -43.73 46.81 -5.00
N ILE A 609 -43.03 47.74 -5.93
CA ILE A 609 -42.39 49.01 -6.28
C ILE A 609 -41.48 49.46 -5.15
N ASN A 610 -40.22 49.98 -5.52
CA ASN A 610 -39.01 50.80 -5.59
C ASN A 610 -38.98 51.88 -4.52
N GLU A 611 -37.59 52.40 -4.04
CA GLU A 611 -36.85 53.65 -4.20
C GLU A 611 -35.77 53.77 -3.11
N ASP A 612 -34.50 53.90 -3.51
CA ASP A 612 -33.67 55.10 -3.27
C ASP A 612 -32.22 54.82 -3.66
N GLY A 613 -31.62 55.36 -4.83
CA GLY A 613 -30.73 56.39 -5.40
C GLY A 613 -29.49 56.63 -4.55
N LEU A 614 -28.18 56.34 -5.12
CA LEU A 614 -27.11 57.34 -5.26
C LEU A 614 -25.79 56.64 -5.60
N PHE A 615 -25.03 57.05 -6.79
CA PHE A 615 -23.82 57.08 -7.61
C PHE A 615 -22.60 57.49 -6.78
N THR A 616 -21.25 56.80 -7.03
CA THR A 616 -19.98 57.43 -7.44
C THR A 616 -18.96 56.36 -7.85
N THR A 617 -18.30 56.45 -9.13
CA THR A 617 -17.17 56.24 -10.02
C THR A 617 -15.85 56.58 -9.34
N GLU A 618 -14.87 55.50 -9.07
CA GLU A 618 -13.40 55.66 -9.11
C GLU A 618 -12.74 54.45 -9.74
N SER A 619 -12.05 54.53 -10.99
CA SER A 619 -10.94 54.00 -11.79
C SER A 619 -9.83 53.43 -10.91
N VAL A 620 -9.60 51.88 -10.89
CA VAL A 620 -8.40 51.28 -10.32
C VAL A 620 -7.82 50.29 -11.31
N LYS A 621 -6.38 50.46 -11.94
CA LYS A 621 -5.14 49.76 -12.28
C LYS A 621 -5.14 48.32 -11.79
N ARG A 622 -5.14 47.20 -12.78
CA ARG A 622 -5.33 45.77 -12.59
C ARG A 622 -4.08 45.13 -11.97
N PRO A 623 -3.94 44.27 -10.91
CA PRO A 623 -2.84 43.54 -10.27
C PRO A 623 -2.53 42.22 -10.97
N GLY A 624 -0.87 41.77 -11.47
CA GLY A 624 -0.23 40.50 -11.87
C GLY A 624 -0.71 39.31 -11.05
N PRO A 625 -0.68 37.92 -11.63
CA PRO A 625 -1.26 36.71 -11.05
C PRO A 625 -0.58 36.30 -9.74
N SER A 626 -1.32 36.02 -8.46
CA SER A 626 -0.87 35.57 -7.14
C SER A 626 -0.33 34.14 -7.18
N VAL A 627 0.61 33.63 -6.31
CA VAL A 627 1.20 32.30 -6.13
C VAL A 627 0.09 31.24 -6.14
N GLU A 628 -1.10 31.59 -5.62
CA GLU A 628 -2.25 30.67 -5.60
C GLU A 628 -2.83 30.47 -7.00
N ASP A 629 -2.67 31.55 -7.86
CA ASP A 629 -3.17 31.54 -9.25
C ASP A 629 -2.26 30.70 -10.15
N ILE A 630 -0.89 30.70 -9.88
CA ILE A 630 0.08 29.92 -10.66
C ILE A 630 0.04 28.45 -10.23
N SER A 631 -0.15 28.23 -8.86
CA SER A 631 -0.31 26.87 -8.31
C SER A 631 -1.57 26.20 -8.85
N ARG A 632 -2.74 26.98 -9.04
CA ARG A 632 -3.99 26.44 -9.58
C ARG A 632 -3.86 26.14 -11.08
N SER A 633 -2.88 26.90 -11.81
CA SER A 633 -2.68 26.71 -13.25
C SER A 633 -1.79 25.50 -13.53
N LEU A 634 -0.91 25.05 -12.46
CA LEU A 634 0.02 23.94 -12.60
C LEU A 634 -0.60 22.63 -12.12
N GLN A 635 -1.95 22.83 -11.29
CA GLN A 635 -2.74 21.65 -10.89
C GLN A 635 -3.70 21.21 -12.00
N ARG A 636 -3.21 20.96 -13.22
CA ARG A 636 -4.01 20.54 -14.39
C ARG A 636 -3.87 19.04 -14.63
N PHE A 637 -4.25 18.14 -13.68
CA PHE A 637 -4.30 16.69 -13.91
C PHE A 637 -5.57 16.29 -14.65
N ASN A 638 -5.58 16.06 -15.91
CA ASN A 638 -6.73 15.85 -16.83
C ASN A 638 -7.15 14.37 -16.87
N TRP A 639 -8.29 14.06 -17.27
CA TRP A 639 -8.91 12.70 -17.19
C TRP A 639 -8.01 11.65 -17.83
N PRO A 640 -7.07 11.99 -19.00
CA PRO A 640 -6.14 11.00 -19.56
C PRO A 640 -5.01 10.63 -18.57
N ASP A 641 -4.55 11.52 -17.79
CA ASP A 641 -3.57 11.28 -16.72
C ASP A 641 -4.11 10.33 -15.65
N TYR A 642 -5.60 10.44 -15.33
CA TYR A 642 -6.22 9.55 -14.36
C TYR A 642 -6.37 8.14 -14.94
N VAL A 643 -6.55 8.05 -16.27
CA VAL A 643 -6.74 6.77 -16.96
C VAL A 643 -5.42 5.98 -16.95
N VAL A 644 -4.21 6.71 -17.25
CA VAL A 644 -2.90 6.05 -17.29
C VAL A 644 -2.52 5.58 -15.88
N PHE A 645 -2.76 6.41 -14.94
CA PHE A 645 -2.47 6.09 -13.52
C PHE A 645 -3.31 4.91 -13.06
N VAL A 646 -4.75 4.79 -13.27
CA VAL A 646 -5.66 3.72 -12.88
C VAL A 646 -5.32 2.43 -13.64
N LEU A 647 -4.85 2.56 -14.94
CA LEU A 647 -4.46 1.41 -15.73
C LEU A 647 -3.24 0.70 -15.15
N MET A 648 -2.20 1.55 -14.69
CA MET A 648 -1.03 0.97 -14.01
C MET A 648 -1.44 0.19 -12.75
N LEU A 649 -2.48 0.65 -11.85
CA LEU A 649 -2.97 -0.01 -10.63
C LEU A 649 -3.73 -1.28 -10.96
N ILE A 650 -4.54 -1.31 -12.09
CA ILE A 650 -5.31 -2.46 -12.53
C ILE A 650 -4.36 -3.56 -13.03
N SER A 651 -3.20 -3.05 -13.72
CA SER A 651 -2.23 -4.01 -14.24
C SER A 651 -1.54 -4.76 -13.10
N CYS A 652 -1.25 -4.15 -12.03
CA CYS A 652 -0.61 -4.76 -10.84
C CYS A 652 -1.57 -5.75 -10.17
N MET A 653 -3.02 -5.48 -10.10
CA MET A 653 -4.05 -6.36 -9.52
C MET A 653 -4.24 -7.62 -10.37
N VAL A 654 -4.13 -7.37 -11.70
CA VAL A 654 -4.35 -8.48 -12.65
C VAL A 654 -3.19 -9.48 -12.52
N ILE A 655 -1.89 -8.91 -12.36
CA ILE A 655 -0.70 -9.77 -12.26
C ILE A 655 -0.76 -10.56 -10.95
N GLY A 656 -1.21 -9.92 -9.89
CA GLY A 656 -1.40 -10.56 -8.58
C GLY A 656 -2.45 -11.66 -8.61
N VAL A 657 -3.72 -11.47 -9.27
CA VAL A 657 -4.78 -12.46 -9.39
C VAL A 657 -4.32 -13.62 -10.26
N PHE A 658 -3.50 -13.22 -11.32
CA PHE A 658 -3.02 -14.23 -12.28
C PHE A 658 -2.11 -15.22 -11.56
N PHE A 659 -1.06 -14.81 -10.85
CA PHE A 659 -0.11 -15.68 -10.18
C PHE A 659 -0.74 -16.34 -8.97
N GLY A 660 -1.82 -15.69 -8.31
CA GLY A 660 -2.60 -16.26 -7.20
C GLY A 660 -3.47 -17.42 -7.65
N TYR A 661 -4.11 -17.28 -8.84
CA TYR A 661 -4.98 -18.32 -9.43
C TYR A 661 -4.12 -19.50 -9.88
N LYS A 662 -2.93 -19.19 -10.52
CA LYS A 662 -2.02 -20.24 -10.99
C LYS A 662 -1.47 -21.07 -9.83
N ASP A 663 -1.07 -20.43 -8.76
CA ASP A 663 -0.51 -21.12 -7.58
C ASP A 663 -1.59 -21.94 -6.88
N HIS A 664 -2.98 -21.42 -6.84
CA HIS A 664 -4.13 -22.12 -6.26
C HIS A 664 -4.49 -23.37 -7.06
N GLN A 665 -4.44 -23.29 -8.42
CA GLN A 665 -4.71 -24.44 -9.27
C GLN A 665 -3.63 -25.51 -9.14
N LYS A 666 -2.33 -25.00 -9.05
CA LYS A 666 -1.19 -25.90 -8.86
C LYS A 666 -1.31 -26.70 -7.56
N HIS A 667 -1.90 -26.18 -6.49
CA HIS A 667 -1.99 -26.83 -5.18
C HIS A 667 -3.25 -27.69 -5.07
N LYS A 668 -4.36 -27.38 -5.92
CA LYS A 668 -5.58 -28.21 -6.01
C LYS A 668 -5.31 -29.48 -6.80
N ARG A 669 -4.37 -29.46 -7.75
CA ARG A 669 -4.06 -30.58 -8.65
C ARG A 669 -3.06 -31.53 -7.99
N GLN A 670 -2.39 -31.09 -6.92
CA GLN A 670 -1.38 -31.96 -6.29
C GLN A 670 -1.86 -32.42 -4.93
N LYS A 671 -2.86 -33.55 -4.79
CA LYS A 671 -3.61 -34.18 -3.69
C LYS A 671 -2.67 -34.81 -2.66
N HIS A 672 -1.13 -34.74 -2.89
CA HIS A 672 -0.17 -35.19 -1.87
C HIS A 672 0.98 -34.20 -1.75
N ALA A 673 0.77 -32.86 -1.67
CA ALA A 673 1.84 -31.87 -1.60
C ALA A 673 2.45 -31.82 -0.18
N ARG A 674 3.86 -31.99 -0.11
CA ARG A 674 4.71 -31.88 1.07
C ARG A 674 4.32 -30.68 1.93
N ARG A 675 3.95 -30.84 3.27
CA ARG A 675 3.65 -29.85 4.31
C ARG A 675 4.67 -28.70 4.26
N GLY A 676 4.28 -27.36 3.75
CA GLY A 676 5.14 -26.18 3.74
C GLY A 676 5.48 -25.74 2.32
N SER A 677 4.89 -26.48 1.22
CA SER A 677 5.09 -26.22 -0.22
C SER A 677 4.38 -24.95 -0.65
N GLU A 678 3.26 -24.62 0.15
CA GLU A 678 2.51 -23.39 -0.14
C GLU A 678 3.25 -22.16 0.38
N ALA A 679 3.92 -22.18 1.59
CA ALA A 679 4.70 -21.08 2.17
C ALA A 679 5.97 -20.83 1.38
N LEU A 680 6.59 -21.89 0.78
CA LEU A 680 7.83 -21.82 -0.04
C LEU A 680 7.53 -21.15 -1.39
N ASP A 681 6.33 -21.49 -2.01
CA ASP A 681 5.94 -20.88 -3.29
C ASP A 681 5.48 -19.43 -3.09
N TYR A 682 4.86 -19.23 -1.87
CA TYR A 682 4.34 -17.88 -1.56
C TYR A 682 5.48 -16.93 -1.14
N LEU A 683 6.62 -17.32 -0.38
CA LEU A 683 7.59 -16.44 0.25
C LEU A 683 8.86 -16.31 -0.60
N VAL A 684 9.11 -17.43 -1.47
CA VAL A 684 10.38 -17.31 -2.19
C VAL A 684 10.20 -17.80 -3.63
N GLY A 685 8.97 -18.03 -4.08
CA GLY A 685 8.68 -18.37 -5.48
C GLY A 685 9.21 -19.75 -5.88
N GLY A 686 9.25 -20.62 -4.88
CA GLY A 686 9.70 -21.99 -5.16
C GLY A 686 11.17 -22.08 -5.47
N ARG A 687 11.82 -20.87 -5.38
CA ARG A 687 13.26 -20.73 -5.61
C ARG A 687 13.62 -21.06 -7.06
N LYS A 688 12.69 -20.80 -7.85
CA LYS A 688 12.91 -21.07 -9.28
C LYS A 688 12.65 -19.81 -10.09
N MET A 689 12.99 -18.62 -9.52
CA MET A 689 12.71 -17.35 -10.21
C MET A 689 13.80 -17.04 -11.23
N LYS A 690 13.40 -16.26 -12.13
CA LYS A 690 14.37 -15.93 -13.20
C LYS A 690 15.20 -14.71 -12.80
N ILE A 691 16.31 -14.58 -13.35
CA ILE A 691 17.36 -13.61 -12.94
C ILE A 691 16.87 -12.19 -13.23
N ILE A 692 16.38 -11.96 -14.42
CA ILE A 692 16.09 -10.58 -14.85
C ILE A 692 14.92 -10.02 -14.03
N PRO A 693 13.85 -10.72 -13.85
CA PRO A 693 12.76 -10.18 -13.04
C PRO A 693 13.17 -9.94 -11.59
N VAL A 694 14.04 -10.78 -11.09
CA VAL A 694 14.49 -10.62 -9.69
C VAL A 694 15.43 -9.41 -9.60
N ALA A 695 16.28 -9.25 -10.59
CA ALA A 695 17.21 -8.12 -10.58
C ALA A 695 16.46 -6.79 -10.70
N VAL A 696 15.51 -6.71 -11.62
CA VAL A 696 14.70 -5.50 -11.79
C VAL A 696 13.87 -5.24 -10.53
N SER A 697 13.47 -6.35 -9.96
CA SER A 697 12.70 -6.21 -8.71
C SER A 697 13.58 -5.69 -7.58
N LEU A 698 14.84 -6.13 -7.57
CA LEU A 698 15.80 -5.62 -6.58
C LEU A 698 16.05 -4.13 -6.79
N VAL A 699 16.13 -3.74 -8.07
CA VAL A 699 16.30 -2.31 -8.39
C VAL A 699 15.06 -1.52 -7.97
N ALA A 700 13.94 -2.08 -8.22
CA ALA A 700 12.65 -1.43 -7.94
C ALA A 700 12.44 -1.27 -6.43
N SER A 701 12.90 -2.17 -5.69
CA SER A 701 12.71 -2.17 -4.22
C SER A 701 13.60 -1.12 -3.56
N TRP A 702 14.61 -0.67 -4.37
CA TRP A 702 15.51 0.36 -3.81
C TRP A 702 15.14 1.75 -4.34
N ILE A 703 14.67 1.72 -5.53
CA ILE A 703 14.33 3.01 -6.16
C ILE A 703 12.90 3.40 -5.76
N SER A 704 12.70 3.84 -4.34
CA SER A 704 11.41 4.24 -3.75
C SER A 704 11.08 5.69 -4.12
N GLY A 705 9.84 6.02 -3.99
CA GLY A 705 9.42 7.42 -4.12
C GLY A 705 10.30 8.38 -3.33
N ILE A 706 11.09 7.76 -2.30
CA ILE A 706 11.99 8.56 -1.45
C ILE A 706 13.28 8.86 -2.22
N SER A 707 13.85 7.91 -2.92
CA SER A 707 15.11 8.09 -3.66
C SER A 707 14.90 8.89 -4.93
N LEU A 708 13.71 8.63 -5.58
CA LEU A 708 13.42 9.34 -6.84
C LEU A 708 13.18 10.83 -6.59
N LEU A 709 12.34 11.24 -5.56
CA LEU A 709 12.02 12.66 -5.26
C LEU A 709 13.05 13.25 -4.31
N GLY A 710 13.58 12.41 -3.42
CA GLY A 710 14.52 12.86 -2.41
C GLY A 710 15.89 13.20 -2.96
N THR A 711 16.43 12.32 -3.88
CA THR A 711 17.78 12.54 -4.44
C THR A 711 17.80 13.75 -5.37
N SER A 712 16.75 13.95 -6.15
CA SER A 712 16.68 15.11 -7.04
C SER A 712 16.59 16.42 -6.25
N THR A 713 15.83 16.35 -5.08
CA THR A 713 15.70 17.53 -4.21
C THR A 713 17.03 17.83 -3.51
N GLU A 714 17.72 16.73 -3.19
CA GLU A 714 19.04 16.89 -2.55
C GLU A 714 20.02 17.62 -3.47
N ILE A 715 20.00 17.28 -4.73
CA ILE A 715 20.90 17.91 -5.70
C ILE A 715 20.51 19.36 -5.93
N TYR A 716 19.21 19.65 -5.93
CA TYR A 716 18.73 21.01 -6.15
C TYR A 716 19.09 21.92 -4.97
N VAL A 717 18.97 21.45 -3.67
CA VAL A 717 19.07 22.29 -2.47
C VAL A 717 20.53 22.34 -2.01
N TYR A 718 21.26 21.17 -2.14
CA TYR A 718 22.56 21.09 -1.46
C TYR A 718 23.68 20.81 -2.46
N GLY A 719 23.40 20.50 -3.74
CA GLY A 719 24.44 20.31 -4.75
C GLY A 719 24.74 18.83 -5.02
N VAL A 720 25.88 18.43 -5.83
CA VAL A 720 26.09 17.09 -6.41
C VAL A 720 26.90 16.24 -5.45
N GLN A 721 27.19 16.73 -4.18
CA GLN A 721 28.00 15.95 -3.23
C GLN A 721 27.39 14.57 -2.99
N TYR A 722 26.15 14.40 -2.90
CA TYR A 722 25.46 13.13 -2.63
C TYR A 722 25.66 12.13 -3.76
N CYS A 723 25.98 12.55 -5.04
CA CYS A 723 26.18 11.66 -6.20
C CYS A 723 27.37 10.72 -5.97
N TYR A 724 28.25 11.08 -5.06
CA TYR A 724 29.43 10.25 -4.82
C TYR A 724 29.09 9.04 -3.96
N ILE A 725 27.90 8.87 -3.59
CA ILE A 725 27.42 7.72 -2.84
C ILE A 725 27.51 6.45 -3.69
N VAL A 726 27.77 6.53 -4.97
CA VAL A 726 27.91 5.41 -5.90
C VAL A 726 29.10 4.55 -5.51
N CYS A 727 30.15 5.27 -4.97
CA CYS A 727 31.30 4.50 -4.50
C CYS A 727 30.92 3.55 -3.36
N ALA A 728 30.08 3.99 -2.52
CA ALA A 728 29.57 3.15 -1.43
C ALA A 728 28.75 1.97 -1.98
N VAL A 729 27.93 2.16 -3.06
CA VAL A 729 27.11 1.11 -3.67
C VAL A 729 28.01 0.01 -4.24
N VAL A 730 29.14 0.43 -4.78
CA VAL A 730 30.07 -0.55 -5.35
C VAL A 730 30.69 -1.38 -4.23
N LEU A 731 31.08 -0.70 -3.17
CA LEU A 731 31.66 -1.44 -2.03
C LEU A 731 30.64 -2.37 -1.40
N MET A 732 29.55 -1.94 -1.31
CA MET A 732 28.49 -2.83 -0.81
C MET A 732 28.34 -4.06 -1.71
N GLY A 733 28.28 -3.88 -3.05
CA GLY A 733 28.20 -5.01 -3.98
C GLY A 733 29.31 -6.04 -3.76
N LEU A 734 30.52 -5.47 -3.45
CA LEU A 734 31.64 -6.39 -3.20
C LEU A 734 31.42 -7.19 -1.91
N SER A 735 31.02 -6.44 -0.93
CA SER A 735 30.74 -7.14 0.34
C SER A 735 29.63 -8.17 0.18
N MET A 736 28.59 -7.89 -0.48
CA MET A 736 27.46 -8.83 -0.71
C MET A 736 27.92 -10.05 -1.50
N ASN A 737 28.71 -9.91 -2.51
CA ASN A 737 29.18 -10.98 -3.40
C ASN A 737 30.09 -11.97 -2.68
N TYR A 738 30.99 -11.39 -1.78
CA TYR A 738 32.06 -12.27 -1.26
C TYR A 738 31.73 -12.70 0.17
N ILE A 739 30.92 -11.95 0.87
CA ILE A 739 30.74 -12.27 2.30
C ILE A 739 29.32 -12.77 2.54
N PHE A 740 28.32 -12.08 2.21
CA PHE A 740 26.96 -12.34 2.70
C PHE A 740 26.24 -13.35 1.81
N LEU A 741 26.28 -13.30 0.45
CA LEU A 741 25.48 -14.14 -0.46
C LEU A 741 25.92 -15.60 -0.37
N PRO A 742 27.21 -15.85 -0.34
CA PRO A 742 27.64 -17.25 -0.25
C PRO A 742 27.16 -17.94 1.03
N VAL A 743 27.15 -17.15 2.10
CA VAL A 743 26.72 -17.74 3.38
C VAL A 743 25.22 -18.02 3.36
N PHE A 744 24.41 -17.07 2.94
CA PHE A 744 22.94 -17.19 2.99
C PHE A 744 22.44 -18.14 1.92
N HIS A 745 23.08 -18.16 0.73
CA HIS A 745 22.62 -19.06 -0.34
C HIS A 745 22.91 -20.52 0.00
N ASP A 746 24.02 -20.77 0.78
CA ASP A 746 24.35 -22.15 1.19
C ASP A 746 23.38 -22.65 2.26
N LEU A 747 22.78 -21.70 3.01
CA LEU A 747 21.93 -22.07 4.16
C LEU A 747 20.48 -22.23 3.72
N GLN A 748 20.07 -21.66 2.56
CA GLN A 748 18.72 -21.67 1.99
C GLN A 748 17.65 -21.47 3.07
N ILE A 749 17.88 -20.41 3.90
CA ILE A 749 16.95 -20.07 4.99
C ILE A 749 15.92 -19.06 4.48
N THR A 750 14.67 -19.20 4.88
CA THR A 750 13.54 -18.37 4.45
C THR A 750 13.56 -17.03 5.19
N SER A 751 14.00 -17.07 6.53
CA SER A 751 14.27 -15.86 7.31
C SER A 751 15.76 -15.67 7.57
N ALA A 752 16.21 -14.49 7.15
CA ALA A 752 17.66 -14.20 7.34
C ALA A 752 18.06 -14.31 8.81
N TYR A 753 17.03 -14.30 9.73
CA TYR A 753 17.34 -14.24 11.14
C TYR A 753 17.45 -15.65 11.73
N GLU A 754 17.09 -16.65 10.90
CA GLU A 754 17.37 -18.05 11.22
C GLU A 754 18.89 -18.28 11.31
N TYR A 755 19.56 -17.46 10.52
CA TYR A 755 21.02 -17.49 10.65
C TYR A 755 21.47 -17.16 12.07
N LEU A 756 20.85 -16.18 12.74
CA LEU A 756 21.23 -15.76 14.10
C LEU A 756 20.96 -16.89 15.10
N GLN A 757 19.95 -17.64 14.90
CA GLN A 757 19.64 -18.78 15.79
C GLN A 757 20.72 -19.84 15.65
N MET A 758 21.09 -20.07 14.31
CA MET A 758 22.10 -21.10 14.07
C MET A 758 23.46 -20.67 14.61
N ARG A 759 23.62 -19.31 14.62
CA ARG A 759 24.93 -18.82 15.07
C ARG A 759 24.95 -18.63 16.59
N PHE A 760 23.92 -18.25 17.15
CA PHE A 760 23.90 -17.98 18.61
C PHE A 760 22.86 -18.85 19.29
N ASP A 761 21.64 -18.41 19.48
CA ASP A 761 20.58 -19.23 20.06
C ASP A 761 19.21 -18.64 19.70
N LYS A 762 18.09 -19.23 20.11
CA LYS A 762 16.71 -18.89 19.74
C LYS A 762 16.35 -17.47 20.16
N ARG A 763 17.00 -17.04 21.32
CA ARG A 763 16.74 -15.66 21.79
C ARG A 763 17.20 -14.63 20.76
N MET A 764 18.29 -14.97 20.06
CA MET A 764 18.87 -14.00 19.11
C MET A 764 18.06 -13.93 17.82
N ARG A 765 17.49 -14.98 17.48
CA ARG A 765 16.57 -14.98 16.33
C ARG A 765 15.38 -14.06 16.57
N LEU A 766 14.82 -14.07 17.85
CA LEU A 766 13.67 -13.23 18.18
C LEU A 766 14.07 -11.75 18.25
N VAL A 767 15.28 -11.48 18.77
CA VAL A 767 15.76 -10.09 18.85
C VAL A 767 15.92 -9.51 17.45
N GLY A 768 16.59 -10.27 16.54
CA GLY A 768 16.76 -9.84 15.15
C GLY A 768 15.45 -9.61 14.40
N SER A 769 14.45 -10.50 14.67
CA SER A 769 13.14 -10.40 14.02
C SER A 769 12.32 -9.22 14.56
N ILE A 770 12.46 -8.87 15.92
CA ILE A 770 11.75 -7.73 16.52
C ILE A 770 12.33 -6.42 16.00
N LEU A 771 13.69 -6.38 15.90
CA LEU A 771 14.35 -5.16 15.42
C LEU A 771 14.00 -4.89 13.96
N PHE A 772 13.96 -5.98 13.14
CA PHE A 772 13.60 -5.80 11.72
C PHE A 772 12.15 -5.35 11.59
N THR A 773 11.15 -6.02 12.40
CA THR A 773 9.72 -5.67 12.37
C THR A 773 9.51 -4.21 12.79
N LEU A 774 10.25 -3.74 13.81
CA LEU A 774 10.15 -2.33 14.26
C LEU A 774 10.68 -1.39 13.18
N ALA A 775 11.85 -1.82 12.54
CA ALA A 775 12.42 -0.99 11.46
C ALA A 775 11.45 -0.87 10.27
N SER A 776 10.70 -1.93 10.04
CA SER A 776 9.73 -1.99 8.92
C SER A 776 8.46 -1.18 9.24
N ILE A 777 7.98 -1.06 10.59
CA ILE A 777 6.81 -0.29 11.02
C ILE A 777 7.12 1.19 10.94
N LEU A 778 8.44 1.56 11.10
CA LEU A 778 8.84 2.96 11.08
C LEU A 778 9.08 3.44 9.66
N TRP A 779 9.50 2.52 8.72
CA TRP A 779 9.94 2.88 7.37
C TRP A 779 8.77 2.85 6.39
N LEU A 780 7.70 1.98 6.58
CA LEU A 780 6.62 1.67 5.61
C LEU A 780 5.67 2.85 5.47
N PRO A 781 5.30 3.68 6.56
CA PRO A 781 4.43 4.85 6.41
C PRO A 781 5.10 5.97 5.60
N ILE A 782 6.54 6.07 5.65
CA ILE A 782 7.28 7.07 4.89
C ILE A 782 7.24 6.74 3.40
N VAL A 783 7.28 5.41 3.08
CA VAL A 783 7.30 4.91 1.71
C VAL A 783 5.95 5.18 1.02
N ILE A 784 4.80 5.21 1.84
CA ILE A 784 3.43 5.43 1.36
C ILE A 784 3.13 6.93 1.27
N TYR A 785 3.73 7.78 2.11
CA TYR A 785 3.45 9.22 2.25
C TYR A 785 4.07 10.01 1.11
N VAL A 786 5.24 9.59 0.53
CA VAL A 786 6.05 10.37 -0.44
C VAL A 786 5.35 10.41 -1.79
N PRO A 787 4.86 9.34 -2.31
CA PRO A 787 4.17 9.40 -3.59
C PRO A 787 2.77 10.02 -3.47
N ALA A 788 2.03 9.99 -2.21
CA ALA A 788 0.72 10.60 -1.91
C ALA A 788 0.85 12.13 -1.88
N LEU A 789 2.16 12.53 -1.43
CA LEU A 789 2.43 13.97 -1.42
C LEU A 789 2.62 14.50 -2.84
N ALA A 790 3.33 13.69 -3.72
CA ALA A 790 3.54 14.05 -5.13
C ALA A 790 2.24 14.06 -5.92
N PHE A 791 1.32 13.18 -5.63
CA PHE A 791 0.01 13.07 -6.25
C PHE A 791 -0.92 14.21 -5.80
N ASN A 792 -0.86 14.67 -4.43
CA ASN A 792 -1.64 15.79 -3.91
C ASN A 792 -1.24 17.09 -4.60
N GLN A 793 0.04 17.22 -5.03
CA GLN A 793 0.58 18.43 -5.64
C GLN A 793 0.12 18.60 -7.09
N VAL A 794 0.03 17.45 -7.74
CA VAL A 794 -0.30 17.55 -9.17
C VAL A 794 -1.81 17.45 -9.37
N SER A 795 -2.62 16.69 -8.44
CA SER A 795 -4.04 16.42 -8.64
C SER A 795 -4.90 17.19 -7.62
N GLY A 796 -4.36 17.72 -6.46
CA GLY A 796 -5.10 18.42 -5.40
C GLY A 796 -5.91 17.49 -4.51
N VAL A 797 -5.86 16.07 -4.69
CA VAL A 797 -6.51 15.03 -3.90
C VAL A 797 -5.76 14.86 -2.58
N ASN A 798 -6.61 14.86 -1.49
CA ASN A 798 -6.07 14.76 -0.13
C ASN A 798 -5.24 13.49 0.04
N ILE A 799 -3.80 13.57 0.64
CA ILE A 799 -2.81 12.50 0.87
C ILE A 799 -3.47 11.37 1.68
N HIS A 800 -4.70 11.82 2.58
CA HIS A 800 -5.34 10.83 3.44
C HIS A 800 -6.40 10.01 2.69
N VAL A 801 -6.72 10.41 1.46
CA VAL A 801 -7.65 9.70 0.57
C VAL A 801 -6.86 8.77 -0.38
N ILE A 802 -5.58 9.12 -1.03
CA ILE A 802 -4.83 8.40 -2.05
C ILE A 802 -3.94 7.34 -1.41
N THR A 803 -3.62 7.50 0.04
CA THR A 803 -2.74 6.57 0.77
C THR A 803 -3.45 5.26 1.06
N PRO A 804 -4.82 5.27 1.57
CA PRO A 804 -5.48 3.96 1.80
C PRO A 804 -5.89 3.28 0.50
N ILE A 805 -5.98 3.99 -0.73
CA ILE A 805 -6.34 3.40 -2.02
C ILE A 805 -5.15 2.65 -2.62
N VAL A 806 -3.95 3.19 -2.52
CA VAL A 806 -2.77 2.57 -3.13
C VAL A 806 -2.27 1.43 -2.26
N CYS A 807 -2.59 1.64 -0.86
CA CYS A 807 -2.19 0.60 0.09
C CYS A 807 -3.12 -0.61 0.02
N LEU A 808 -4.45 -0.35 -0.31
CA LEU A 808 -5.41 -1.47 -0.46
C LEU A 808 -5.10 -2.28 -1.71
N VAL A 809 -4.57 -1.59 -2.82
CA VAL A 809 -4.23 -2.27 -4.07
C VAL A 809 -2.97 -3.12 -3.86
N CYS A 810 -2.06 -2.59 -3.16
CA CYS A 810 -0.79 -3.28 -2.87
C CYS A 810 -1.01 -4.47 -1.94
N ILE A 811 -2.07 -4.34 -0.84
CA ILE A 811 -2.38 -5.43 0.07
C ILE A 811 -3.11 -6.55 -0.65
N PHE A 812 -3.80 -6.09 -1.65
CA PHE A 812 -4.64 -7.06 -2.38
C PHE A 812 -3.78 -7.93 -3.29
N TYR A 813 -2.78 -7.31 -4.14
CA TYR A 813 -2.06 -8.18 -5.12
C TYR A 813 -0.87 -8.85 -4.43
N THR A 814 -0.52 -8.36 -3.26
CA THR A 814 0.57 -8.99 -2.51
C THR A 814 0.06 -10.17 -1.70
N SER A 815 -1.30 -10.08 -1.14
CA SER A 815 -1.89 -11.15 -0.30
C SER A 815 -2.30 -12.34 -1.16
N LEU A 816 -2.50 -12.07 -2.61
CA LEU A 816 -3.01 -13.13 -3.51
C LEU A 816 -1.86 -13.77 -4.27
N GLY A 817 -0.73 -13.02 -4.67
CA GLY A 817 0.20 -13.47 -5.67
C GLY A 817 1.58 -13.80 -5.08
N GLY A 818 1.91 -13.53 -3.68
CA GLY A 818 3.18 -13.87 -3.04
C GLY A 818 4.39 -13.35 -3.77
N LEU A 819 5.64 -13.72 -3.63
CA LEU A 819 6.89 -13.16 -4.13
C LEU A 819 6.92 -13.16 -5.66
N LYS A 820 6.20 -14.12 -6.42
CA LYS A 820 6.18 -14.12 -7.89
C LYS A 820 5.42 -12.93 -8.45
N ALA A 821 4.31 -12.64 -7.83
CA ALA A 821 3.49 -11.48 -8.24
C ALA A 821 4.18 -10.17 -7.92
N VAL A 822 4.90 -10.22 -6.78
CA VAL A 822 5.58 -9.00 -6.34
C VAL A 822 6.73 -8.68 -7.29
N VAL A 823 7.42 -9.67 -7.78
CA VAL A 823 8.59 -9.45 -8.64
C VAL A 823 8.14 -9.02 -10.04
N TRP A 824 7.06 -9.58 -10.51
CA TRP A 824 6.63 -9.25 -11.88
C TRP A 824 5.89 -7.91 -11.92
N THR A 825 5.25 -7.61 -10.83
CA THR A 825 4.68 -6.25 -10.76
C THR A 825 5.77 -5.21 -10.67
N ASP A 826 6.88 -5.60 -10.07
CA ASP A 826 8.04 -4.71 -9.96
C ASP A 826 8.67 -4.47 -11.33
N VAL A 827 8.59 -5.44 -12.12
CA VAL A 827 9.20 -5.31 -13.45
C VAL A 827 8.40 -4.30 -14.29
N ILE A 828 7.15 -4.45 -14.25
CA ILE A 828 6.31 -3.53 -15.03
C ILE A 828 6.35 -2.13 -14.43
N GLN A 829 6.37 -2.00 -13.10
CA GLN A 829 6.34 -0.71 -12.41
C GLN A 829 7.65 0.04 -12.59
N THR A 830 8.72 -0.72 -12.55
CA THR A 830 10.04 -0.09 -12.75
C THR A 830 10.19 0.37 -14.20
N GLY A 831 9.64 -0.40 -15.14
CA GLY A 831 9.64 0.03 -16.55
C GLY A 831 8.90 1.33 -16.77
N ILE A 832 7.75 1.47 -16.15
CA ILE A 832 6.91 2.67 -16.29
C ILE A 832 7.59 3.86 -15.60
N MET A 833 8.27 3.58 -14.52
CA MET A 833 8.99 4.64 -13.77
C MET A 833 10.17 5.17 -14.57
N VAL A 834 10.98 4.27 -15.11
CA VAL A 834 12.16 4.67 -15.86
C VAL A 834 11.75 5.37 -17.15
N GLY A 835 10.71 4.84 -17.78
CA GLY A 835 10.17 5.48 -18.98
C GLY A 835 9.69 6.90 -18.75
N ALA A 836 9.02 7.16 -17.63
CA ALA A 836 8.51 8.49 -17.27
C ALA A 836 9.65 9.46 -16.96
N MET A 837 10.67 8.96 -16.38
CA MET A 837 11.82 9.78 -16.04
C MET A 837 12.62 10.17 -17.29
N ILE A 838 12.73 9.31 -18.15
CA ILE A 838 13.47 9.59 -19.40
C ILE A 838 12.74 10.67 -20.20
N ILE A 839 11.44 10.59 -20.20
CA ILE A 839 10.63 11.58 -20.96
C ILE A 839 10.77 12.96 -20.32
N VAL A 840 10.83 13.05 -19.00
CA VAL A 840 10.96 14.33 -18.29
C VAL A 840 12.35 14.93 -18.54
N ILE A 841 13.34 14.06 -18.57
CA ILE A 841 14.72 14.53 -18.75
C ILE A 841 14.92 15.05 -20.16
N ILE A 842 14.34 14.38 -21.10
CA ILE A 842 14.55 14.78 -22.49
C ILE A 842 13.78 16.07 -22.78
N LYS A 843 12.58 16.09 -22.51
CA LYS A 843 11.76 17.29 -22.78
C LYS A 843 12.20 18.46 -21.90
N GLY A 844 12.45 18.23 -20.58
CA GLY A 844 12.90 19.28 -19.65
C GLY A 844 14.18 19.95 -20.13
N THR A 845 15.07 19.15 -20.64
CA THR A 845 16.35 19.68 -21.15
C THR A 845 16.13 20.48 -22.43
N ALA A 846 15.21 20.02 -23.20
CA ALA A 846 14.89 20.77 -24.42
C ALA A 846 14.24 22.12 -24.09
N ASP A 847 13.37 22.19 -23.03
CA ASP A 847 12.63 23.42 -22.67
C ASP A 847 13.58 24.46 -22.07
N VAL A 848 14.67 24.01 -21.46
CA VAL A 848 15.61 24.92 -20.80
C VAL A 848 16.58 25.48 -21.83
N GLY A 849 16.61 24.89 -23.08
CA GLY A 849 17.46 25.47 -24.14
C GLY A 849 18.64 24.55 -24.48
N GLY A 850 18.63 23.20 -23.87
CA GLY A 850 19.62 22.18 -24.20
C GLY A 850 20.54 21.89 -23.02
N LEU A 851 21.38 20.89 -23.15
CA LEU A 851 22.27 20.42 -22.07
C LEU A 851 23.29 21.49 -21.70
N SER A 852 23.66 22.32 -22.68
CA SER A 852 24.69 23.33 -22.43
C SER A 852 24.20 24.39 -21.44
N VAL A 853 22.94 24.69 -21.55
CA VAL A 853 22.37 25.72 -20.65
C VAL A 853 22.21 25.14 -19.24
N VAL A 854 21.89 23.86 -19.14
CA VAL A 854 21.76 23.22 -17.82
C VAL A 854 23.11 23.23 -17.11
N ILE A 855 24.14 23.03 -17.85
CA ILE A 855 25.48 22.99 -17.26
C ILE A 855 25.91 24.41 -16.85
N GLU A 856 25.66 25.32 -17.69
CA GLU A 856 26.05 26.72 -17.43
C GLU A 856 25.35 27.27 -16.18
N ARG A 857 24.04 27.08 -16.06
CA ARG A 857 23.25 27.64 -14.95
C ARG A 857 23.61 26.95 -13.63
N ASN A 858 23.89 25.66 -13.69
CA ASN A 858 24.26 24.93 -12.47
C ASN A 858 25.69 25.27 -12.04
N SER A 859 26.55 25.51 -12.99
CA SER A 859 27.91 25.96 -12.64
C SER A 859 27.89 27.33 -11.99
N ALA A 860 26.99 28.20 -12.57
CA ALA A 860 26.89 29.57 -12.03
C ALA A 860 26.24 29.58 -10.65
N GLY A 861 25.39 28.60 -10.38
CA GLY A 861 24.64 28.50 -9.14
C GLY A 861 25.35 27.68 -8.08
N GLY A 862 26.59 27.20 -8.40
CA GLY A 862 27.47 26.49 -7.47
C GLY A 862 27.01 25.06 -7.20
N ARG A 863 26.27 24.38 -8.02
CA ARG A 863 25.72 23.03 -7.77
C ARG A 863 26.71 21.96 -8.24
N PHE A 864 27.69 22.36 -9.18
CA PHE A 864 28.79 21.46 -9.52
C PHE A 864 29.94 21.64 -8.55
N GLU A 865 30.15 20.57 -7.78
CA GLU A 865 31.21 20.69 -6.76
C GLU A 865 32.11 19.45 -6.77
N ALA A 866 33.37 19.71 -6.52
CA ALA A 866 34.25 18.57 -6.31
C ALA A 866 33.99 17.91 -4.95
N PRO A 867 34.28 16.56 -4.82
CA PRO A 867 34.05 15.90 -3.52
C PRO A 867 34.69 16.67 -2.35
N ASP A 868 33.91 16.94 -1.32
CA ASP A 868 34.37 17.61 -0.08
C ASP A 868 35.07 16.60 0.83
N PHE A 869 36.41 16.80 1.03
CA PHE A 869 37.21 15.83 1.79
C PHE A 869 37.38 16.30 3.24
N ASN A 870 36.48 17.08 3.79
CA ASN A 870 36.48 17.49 5.19
C ASN A 870 36.10 16.31 6.11
N PRO A 871 36.95 16.00 7.08
CA PRO A 871 36.72 14.83 7.94
C PRO A 871 35.74 15.13 9.06
N ASP A 872 35.24 16.29 9.13
CA ASP A 872 34.27 16.65 10.16
C ASP A 872 32.99 15.81 10.04
N PRO A 873 32.68 14.97 11.05
CA PRO A 873 31.55 14.02 11.03
C PRO A 873 30.21 14.73 11.23
N THR A 874 30.26 16.08 11.61
CA THR A 874 29.02 16.84 11.85
C THR A 874 28.54 17.51 10.56
N ALA A 875 29.52 17.43 9.61
CA ALA A 875 29.10 17.98 8.30
C ALA A 875 28.09 17.07 7.62
N ARG A 876 27.03 17.67 6.93
CA ARG A 876 25.89 16.93 6.36
C ARG A 876 26.35 15.85 5.39
N ASN A 877 27.17 16.26 4.27
CA ASN A 877 27.68 15.27 3.31
C ASN A 877 29.13 15.60 2.93
N THR A 878 30.07 14.77 3.36
CA THR A 878 31.46 14.81 2.88
C THR A 878 31.80 13.52 2.14
N PHE A 879 32.84 13.56 1.48
CA PHE A 879 33.27 12.35 0.77
C PHE A 879 33.34 11.17 1.73
N TRP A 880 33.81 11.42 3.00
CA TRP A 880 34.00 10.34 3.98
C TRP A 880 32.65 9.85 4.52
N THR A 881 31.81 10.82 4.70
CA THR A 881 30.48 10.41 5.18
C THR A 881 29.78 9.52 4.17
N LEU A 882 29.89 9.82 2.89
CA LEU A 882 29.20 9.08 1.83
C LEU A 882 29.90 7.74 1.56
N LEU A 883 31.18 7.72 1.62
CA LEU A 883 31.92 6.47 1.35
C LEU A 883 31.77 5.50 2.51
N ILE A 884 32.14 5.98 3.80
CA ILE A 884 32.14 5.07 4.95
C ILE A 884 30.71 4.91 5.49
N GLY A 885 30.12 6.04 5.81
CA GLY A 885 28.73 5.95 6.29
C GLY A 885 27.80 5.32 5.28
N GLY A 886 27.97 5.70 3.97
CA GLY A 886 27.12 5.15 2.90
C GLY A 886 27.31 3.65 2.71
N THR A 887 28.57 3.15 2.88
CA THR A 887 28.83 1.70 2.72
C THR A 887 28.10 0.89 3.78
N PHE A 888 28.15 1.34 5.06
CA PHE A 888 27.44 0.63 6.13
C PHE A 888 25.93 0.69 5.93
N PHE A 889 25.60 1.88 5.49
CA PHE A 889 24.15 2.05 5.27
C PHE A 889 23.66 1.12 4.16
N TRP A 890 24.39 1.07 3.00
CA TRP A 890 23.94 0.27 1.84
C TRP A 890 24.09 -1.22 2.13
N THR A 891 25.09 -1.54 2.87
CA THR A 891 25.29 -2.96 3.18
C THR A 891 24.22 -3.46 4.16
N SER A 892 23.96 -2.66 5.20
CA SER A 892 22.95 -3.07 6.19
C SER A 892 21.57 -3.22 5.55
N THR A 893 21.30 -2.50 4.56
CA THR A 893 19.95 -2.50 3.96
C THR A 893 19.85 -3.60 2.91
N ASN A 894 21.04 -4.06 2.34
CA ASN A 894 20.97 -5.04 1.25
C ASN A 894 21.43 -6.41 1.72
N ALA A 895 22.30 -6.45 2.64
CA ALA A 895 22.94 -7.73 2.96
C ALA A 895 22.15 -8.50 4.02
N ILE A 896 21.53 -7.71 4.96
CA ILE A 896 20.94 -8.47 6.08
C ILE A 896 19.46 -8.15 6.19
N ASN A 897 19.01 -7.24 5.31
CA ASN A 897 17.58 -6.91 5.26
C ASN A 897 16.77 -8.02 4.58
N GLN A 898 15.70 -8.35 5.28
CA GLN A 898 14.91 -9.50 4.82
C GLN A 898 14.31 -9.27 3.44
N ASN A 899 13.94 -8.10 3.08
CA ASN A 899 13.29 -7.80 1.77
C ASN A 899 14.25 -8.02 0.62
N MET A 900 15.58 -7.80 0.83
CA MET A 900 16.56 -7.96 -0.24
C MET A 900 17.08 -9.39 -0.28
N MET A 901 17.40 -9.86 0.87
CA MET A 901 17.99 -11.21 0.93
C MET A 901 17.01 -12.27 0.45
N GLN A 902 15.78 -12.11 0.75
CA GLN A 902 14.71 -13.03 0.34
C GLN A 902 14.65 -13.17 -1.18
N ARG A 903 14.98 -12.24 -2.06
CA ARG A 903 14.93 -12.27 -3.53
C ARG A 903 16.17 -12.94 -4.11
N TYR A 904 17.20 -12.70 -3.39
CA TYR A 904 18.41 -13.38 -3.85
C TYR A 904 18.28 -14.90 -3.65
N LEU A 905 17.53 -15.23 -2.55
CA LEU A 905 17.43 -16.67 -2.23
C LEU A 905 16.31 -17.33 -3.01
N SER A 906 15.64 -16.52 -3.80
CA SER A 906 14.57 -17.09 -4.62
C SER A 906 15.12 -17.62 -5.95
N LEU A 907 16.38 -17.34 -6.19
CA LEU A 907 17.04 -17.83 -7.41
C LEU A 907 17.63 -19.22 -7.18
N PRO A 908 17.72 -19.99 -8.23
CA PRO A 908 18.03 -21.42 -8.11
C PRO A 908 19.49 -21.68 -7.72
N SER A 909 20.42 -20.74 -8.13
CA SER A 909 21.84 -21.01 -7.85
C SER A 909 22.55 -19.74 -7.40
N LEU A 910 23.68 -19.91 -6.65
CA LEU A 910 24.50 -18.79 -6.21
C LEU A 910 25.01 -17.97 -7.41
N GLY A 911 25.36 -18.69 -8.51
CA GLY A 911 25.75 -17.97 -9.73
C GLY A 911 24.66 -17.06 -10.27
N SER A 912 23.42 -17.53 -10.24
CA SER A 912 22.28 -16.72 -10.69
C SER A 912 22.06 -15.51 -9.77
N ALA A 913 22.24 -15.71 -8.46
CA ALA A 913 22.10 -14.61 -7.48
C ALA A 913 23.19 -13.56 -7.69
N ARG A 914 24.38 -13.97 -8.08
CA ARG A 914 25.47 -13.03 -8.34
C ARG A 914 25.20 -12.19 -9.59
N LYS A 915 24.76 -12.92 -10.55
CA LYS A 915 24.41 -12.17 -11.78
C LYS A 915 23.29 -11.16 -11.51
N ALA A 916 22.31 -11.57 -10.73
CA ALA A 916 21.22 -10.64 -10.36
C ALA A 916 21.77 -9.44 -9.58
N LEU A 917 22.81 -9.66 -8.67
CA LEU A 917 23.45 -8.58 -7.90
C LEU A 917 24.13 -7.58 -8.82
N VAL A 918 24.80 -8.10 -9.83
CA VAL A 918 25.48 -7.20 -10.76
C VAL A 918 24.46 -6.36 -11.53
N LEU A 919 23.42 -7.00 -11.99
CA LEU A 919 22.36 -6.25 -12.70
C LEU A 919 21.70 -5.24 -11.77
N PHE A 920 21.59 -5.56 -10.55
CA PHE A 920 21.05 -4.63 -9.55
C PHE A 920 21.97 -3.42 -9.39
N LEU A 921 23.31 -3.63 -9.37
CA LEU A 921 24.27 -2.53 -9.23
C LEU A 921 24.22 -1.58 -10.43
N ILE A 922 24.12 -2.21 -11.56
CA ILE A 922 24.04 -1.39 -12.78
C ILE A 922 22.75 -0.60 -12.80
N GLY A 923 21.68 -1.29 -12.52
CA GLY A 923 20.36 -0.64 -12.53
C GLY A 923 20.25 0.48 -11.52
N THR A 924 20.71 0.29 -10.31
CA THR A 924 20.59 1.29 -9.24
C THR A 924 21.50 2.48 -9.53
N THR A 925 22.67 2.24 -10.04
CA THR A 925 23.56 3.34 -10.39
C THR A 925 23.01 4.15 -11.56
N THR A 926 22.45 3.52 -12.51
CA THR A 926 21.85 4.23 -13.65
C THR A 926 20.67 5.10 -13.19
N LEU A 927 19.89 4.60 -12.43
CA LEU A 927 18.71 5.35 -11.98
C LEU A 927 19.12 6.49 -11.05
N LEU A 928 20.12 6.24 -10.13
CA LEU A 928 20.65 7.32 -9.31
C LEU A 928 21.23 8.45 -10.16
N ALA A 929 21.89 8.11 -11.19
CA ALA A 929 22.43 9.12 -12.12
C ALA A 929 21.31 9.93 -12.76
N MET A 930 20.22 9.24 -13.12
CA MET A 930 19.06 9.96 -13.71
C MET A 930 18.45 10.93 -12.70
N CYS A 931 18.36 10.52 -11.43
CA CYS A 931 17.79 11.37 -10.38
C CYS A 931 18.68 12.58 -10.11
N CYS A 932 20.03 12.32 -10.10
CA CYS A 932 20.97 13.43 -9.93
C CYS A 932 20.83 14.46 -11.05
N TYR A 933 20.76 13.94 -12.23
CA TYR A 933 20.58 14.85 -13.36
C TYR A 933 19.27 15.62 -13.26
N ASN A 934 18.21 14.91 -12.98
CA ASN A 934 16.90 15.56 -12.81
C ASN A 934 16.98 16.71 -11.80
N GLY A 935 17.70 16.59 -10.66
CA GLY A 935 17.93 17.66 -9.69
C GLY A 935 18.63 18.87 -10.29
N LEU A 936 19.59 18.57 -11.14
CA LEU A 936 20.28 19.66 -11.85
C LEU A 936 19.34 20.36 -12.82
N LEU A 937 18.56 19.57 -13.43
CA LEU A 937 17.59 20.10 -14.39
C LEU A 937 16.56 21.00 -13.69
N ILE A 938 16.13 20.66 -12.52
CA ILE A 938 15.16 21.45 -11.77
C ILE A 938 15.76 22.82 -11.43
N PHE A 939 17.02 22.82 -11.01
CA PHE A 939 17.66 24.11 -10.70
C PHE A 939 17.78 24.97 -11.96
N ALA A 940 18.22 24.34 -12.98
CA ALA A 940 18.40 25.08 -14.25
C ALA A 940 17.08 25.69 -14.72
N MET A 941 16.00 25.03 -14.51
CA MET A 941 14.66 25.52 -14.93
C MET A 941 14.20 26.67 -14.05
N TYR A 942 14.61 26.60 -12.74
CA TYR A 942 14.07 27.60 -11.80
C TYR A 942 15.20 28.47 -11.27
N HIS A 943 16.30 28.64 -11.99
CA HIS A 943 17.50 29.36 -11.52
C HIS A 943 17.19 30.82 -11.20
N ASP A 944 16.11 31.50 -11.88
CA ASP A 944 15.83 32.94 -11.72
C ASP A 944 14.61 33.16 -10.83
N CYS A 945 13.86 32.10 -10.60
CA CYS A 945 12.65 32.19 -9.75
C CYS A 945 12.51 30.90 -8.93
N ASP A 946 13.01 31.02 -7.71
CA ASP A 946 13.00 29.84 -6.85
C ASP A 946 11.59 29.57 -6.31
N PRO A 947 11.09 28.40 -6.58
CA PRO A 947 9.71 28.05 -6.24
C PRO A 947 9.56 27.72 -4.74
N LEU A 948 10.64 27.43 -3.96
CA LEU A 948 10.57 27.12 -2.53
C LEU A 948 10.44 28.39 -1.70
N THR A 949 11.19 29.49 -2.11
CA THR A 949 11.18 30.77 -1.39
C THR A 949 9.90 31.54 -1.67
N THR A 950 9.37 31.35 -2.90
CA THR A 950 8.16 32.08 -3.30
C THR A 950 6.90 31.41 -2.74
N GLY A 951 7.03 30.17 -2.13
CA GLY A 951 5.88 29.44 -1.55
C GLY A 951 5.09 28.67 -2.58
N LEU A 952 5.66 28.68 -3.90
CA LEU A 952 5.04 27.89 -4.98
C LEU A 952 5.20 26.39 -4.72
N ALA A 953 6.30 25.94 -4.18
CA ALA A 953 6.47 24.60 -3.60
C ALA A 953 6.49 24.69 -2.07
N LYS A 954 5.41 24.14 -1.41
CA LYS A 954 5.21 24.24 0.04
C LYS A 954 6.22 23.36 0.80
N ALA A 955 6.69 22.27 0.10
CA ALA A 955 7.68 21.36 0.68
C ALA A 955 8.79 21.05 -0.34
N LYS A 956 10.03 20.75 0.17
CA LYS A 956 11.19 20.51 -0.69
C LYS A 956 10.95 19.34 -1.64
N ASP A 957 10.09 18.35 -1.31
CA ASP A 957 9.92 17.11 -2.09
C ASP A 957 8.88 17.28 -3.18
N GLN A 958 8.33 18.64 -3.28
CA GLN A 958 7.31 18.90 -4.32
C GLN A 958 7.97 19.50 -5.56
N LEU A 959 9.36 19.52 -5.64
CA LEU A 959 10.08 20.18 -6.73
C LEU A 959 10.00 19.35 -8.01
N VAL A 960 10.13 18.04 -7.89
CA VAL A 960 10.15 17.16 -9.07
C VAL A 960 8.77 17.10 -9.71
N PRO A 961 7.66 16.99 -8.89
CA PRO A 961 6.32 17.02 -9.49
C PRO A 961 5.97 18.38 -10.09
N LEU A 962 6.57 19.42 -9.51
CA LEU A 962 6.38 20.76 -10.08
C LEU A 962 7.05 20.86 -11.46
N LEU A 963 8.22 20.31 -11.58
CA LEU A 963 8.94 20.30 -12.87
C LEU A 963 8.18 19.49 -13.92
N VAL A 964 7.64 18.45 -13.52
CA VAL A 964 6.90 17.57 -14.44
C VAL A 964 5.66 18.28 -14.97
N MET A 965 4.96 19.00 -14.06
CA MET A 965 3.75 19.71 -14.50
C MET A 965 4.10 20.89 -15.40
N GLU A 966 5.27 21.34 -15.23
CA GLU A 966 5.73 22.44 -16.08
C GLU A 966 6.14 21.94 -17.47
N VAL A 967 6.72 20.77 -17.49
CA VAL A 967 7.30 20.29 -18.76
C VAL A 967 6.27 19.45 -19.52
N LEU A 968 5.50 18.68 -18.75
CA LEU A 968 4.70 17.64 -19.43
C LEU A 968 3.22 17.93 -19.28
N GLY A 969 2.82 19.01 -18.55
CA GLY A 969 1.44 19.32 -18.16
C GLY A 969 0.55 19.62 -19.35
N GLU A 970 1.11 19.85 -20.51
CA GLU A 970 0.33 20.24 -21.70
C GLU A 970 -0.02 19.01 -22.56
N TYR A 971 0.71 17.87 -22.23
CA TYR A 971 0.48 16.63 -23.00
C TYR A 971 -0.39 15.66 -22.20
N PRO A 972 -1.62 15.49 -22.64
CA PRO A 972 -2.54 14.63 -21.89
C PRO A 972 -2.00 13.21 -21.69
N GLY A 973 -1.79 12.68 -20.49
CA GLY A 973 -1.46 11.27 -20.21
C GLY A 973 -0.02 11.13 -19.73
N LEU A 974 0.89 12.05 -20.03
CA LEU A 974 2.30 11.95 -19.70
C LEU A 974 2.56 12.32 -18.24
N ALA A 975 1.80 13.34 -17.72
CA ALA A 975 1.82 13.66 -16.29
C ALA A 975 1.27 12.51 -15.45
N GLY A 976 0.14 11.78 -15.97
CA GLY A 976 -0.41 10.57 -15.37
C GLY A 976 0.57 9.42 -15.39
N LEU A 977 1.45 9.29 -16.46
CA LEU A 977 2.48 8.27 -16.60
C LEU A 977 3.59 8.46 -15.56
N PHE A 978 4.03 9.74 -15.30
CA PHE A 978 5.03 10.04 -14.29
C PHE A 978 4.50 9.71 -12.89
N VAL A 979 3.15 10.16 -12.59
CA VAL A 979 2.55 9.90 -11.29
C VAL A 979 2.39 8.38 -11.09
N ALA A 980 2.10 7.62 -12.18
CA ALA A 980 2.04 6.14 -12.16
C ALA A 980 3.40 5.54 -11.85
N GLY A 981 4.49 6.19 -12.37
CA GLY A 981 5.88 5.77 -12.12
C GLY A 981 6.32 5.95 -10.67
N ILE A 982 5.98 7.11 -10.03
CA ILE A 982 6.34 7.37 -8.62
C ILE A 982 5.56 6.42 -7.70
N PHE A 983 4.18 6.13 -8.01
CA PHE A 983 3.37 5.21 -7.18
C PHE A 983 3.83 3.76 -7.43
N SER A 984 4.43 3.52 -8.65
CA SER A 984 4.99 2.20 -8.95
C SER A 984 6.21 1.89 -8.10
N ALA A 985 7.05 2.90 -7.89
CA ALA A 985 8.24 2.76 -7.05
C ALA A 985 7.86 2.53 -5.58
N ALA A 986 6.75 3.23 -5.03
CA ALA A 986 6.24 3.06 -3.65
C ALA A 986 5.55 1.72 -3.46
N LEU A 987 4.74 1.24 -4.48
CA LEU A 987 4.03 -0.03 -4.39
C LEU A 987 4.98 -1.22 -4.44
N SER A 988 6.23 -1.00 -5.18
CA SER A 988 7.24 -2.06 -5.23
C SER A 988 7.91 -2.24 -3.89
N SER A 989 8.15 -1.14 -3.14
CA SER A 989 8.80 -1.17 -1.82
C SER A 989 7.85 -1.66 -0.73
N LEU A 990 6.53 -1.22 -0.87
CA LEU A 990 5.49 -1.62 0.10
C LEU A 990 5.18 -3.11 -0.02
N SER A 991 5.13 -3.64 -1.25
CA SER A 991 4.78 -5.08 -1.48
C SER A 991 5.94 -5.98 -1.06
N THR A 992 7.16 -5.50 -1.25
CA THR A 992 8.34 -6.27 -0.90
C THR A 992 8.48 -6.36 0.62
N ALA A 993 8.18 -5.22 1.38
CA ALA A 993 8.26 -5.17 2.85
C ALA A 993 7.16 -6.03 3.49
N LEU A 994 5.86 -5.99 2.91
CA LEU A 994 4.74 -6.76 3.46
C LEU A 994 4.93 -8.26 3.26
N ASN A 995 5.66 -8.60 2.00
CA ASN A 995 5.98 -10.01 1.76
C ASN A 995 7.07 -10.52 2.71
N SER A 996 8.02 -9.72 3.06
CA SER A 996 9.12 -10.03 3.96
C SER A 996 8.63 -10.12 5.42
N LEU A 997 7.60 -9.23 5.87
CA LEU A 997 7.00 -9.25 7.24
C LEU A 997 6.15 -10.49 7.42
N SER A 998 5.61 -10.98 6.27
CA SER A 998 4.81 -12.22 6.34
C SER A 998 5.72 -13.43 6.55
N ALA A 999 6.92 -13.32 5.91
CA ALA A 999 7.93 -14.41 6.09
C ALA A 999 8.47 -14.43 7.51
N ILE A 1000 8.62 -13.24 8.12
CA ILE A 1000 9.20 -13.13 9.47
C ILE A 1000 8.18 -13.52 10.52
N VAL A 1001 6.89 -13.11 10.37
CA VAL A 1001 5.84 -13.41 11.35
C VAL A 1001 5.57 -14.91 11.36
N LEU A 1002 5.68 -15.57 10.13
CA LEU A 1002 5.40 -17.00 10.05
C LEU A 1002 6.58 -17.81 10.60
N GLU A 1003 7.89 -17.47 10.18
CA GLU A 1003 9.04 -18.32 10.49
C GLU A 1003 9.60 -18.01 11.87
N ASP A 1004 9.34 -16.71 12.37
CA ASP A 1004 10.07 -16.33 13.57
C ASP A 1004 9.13 -16.10 14.74
N PHE A 1005 7.78 -15.79 14.61
CA PHE A 1005 6.87 -15.45 15.72
C PHE A 1005 5.84 -16.55 15.93
N CYS A 1006 5.61 -17.38 14.80
CA CYS A 1006 4.49 -18.33 14.92
C CYS A 1006 5.03 -19.75 15.07
N LYS A 1007 5.98 -20.19 14.12
CA LYS A 1007 6.43 -21.61 14.08
C LYS A 1007 7.22 -21.99 15.31
N PRO A 1008 7.98 -21.08 15.88
CA PRO A 1008 8.80 -21.45 17.04
C PRO A 1008 7.99 -21.54 18.33
N PHE A 1009 6.68 -21.01 18.49
CA PHE A 1009 5.95 -20.92 19.76
C PHE A 1009 4.74 -21.87 19.73
N VAL A 1010 4.65 -22.77 18.66
CA VAL A 1010 3.52 -23.72 18.59
C VAL A 1010 4.07 -25.13 18.77
N SER A 1011 3.35 -25.99 19.71
CA SER A 1011 3.79 -27.34 20.11
C SER A 1011 3.42 -28.37 19.04
N LYS A 1012 2.36 -27.97 18.15
CA LYS A 1012 1.97 -28.82 17.00
C LYS A 1012 2.20 -28.06 15.69
N PRO A 1013 2.81 -28.66 14.61
CA PRO A 1013 3.08 -28.03 13.31
C PRO A 1013 1.81 -27.49 12.65
N LEU A 1014 1.85 -26.34 12.31
CA LEU A 1014 0.70 -25.61 11.74
C LEU A 1014 0.20 -26.26 10.47
N THR A 1015 -1.18 -26.36 10.33
CA THR A 1015 -1.79 -26.88 9.10
C THR A 1015 -1.60 -25.89 7.94
N GLU A 1016 -1.48 -26.17 6.69
CA GLU A 1016 -1.33 -25.35 5.47
C GLU A 1016 -2.36 -24.22 5.42
N THR A 1017 -3.71 -24.65 6.11
CA THR A 1017 -4.77 -23.65 6.15
C THR A 1017 -4.42 -22.56 7.18
N GLN A 1018 -3.80 -23.00 8.29
CA GLN A 1018 -3.42 -22.07 9.35
C GLN A 1018 -2.24 -21.19 8.90
N THR A 1019 -1.11 -21.67 8.08
CA THR A 1019 0.05 -20.96 7.53
C THR A 1019 -0.38 -19.94 6.47
N ARG A 1020 -1.45 -20.40 5.76
CA ARG A 1020 -2.01 -19.51 4.72
C ARG A 1020 -2.74 -18.32 5.34
N TYR A 1021 -3.63 -18.56 6.46
CA TYR A 1021 -4.38 -17.45 7.11
C TYR A 1021 -3.42 -16.51 7.83
N ILE A 1022 -2.25 -17.06 8.41
CA ILE A 1022 -1.33 -16.26 9.20
C ILE A 1022 -0.52 -15.35 8.28
N MET A 1023 0.06 -15.85 7.01
CA MET A 1023 0.85 -15.06 6.08
C MET A 1023 0.03 -13.95 5.44
N ARG A 1024 -1.32 -14.21 5.24
CA ARG A 1024 -2.20 -13.26 4.54
C ARG A 1024 -2.78 -12.24 5.53
N PHE A 1025 -3.08 -12.70 6.81
CA PHE A 1025 -3.53 -11.77 7.88
C PHE A 1025 -2.40 -10.81 8.24
N THR A 1026 -1.04 -11.25 8.19
CA THR A 1026 0.11 -10.41 8.54
C THR A 1026 0.29 -9.28 7.52
N VAL A 1027 0.09 -9.62 6.25
CA VAL A 1027 0.19 -8.62 5.18
C VAL A 1027 -0.91 -7.56 5.34
N LEU A 1028 -2.18 -8.04 5.77
CA LEU A 1028 -3.30 -7.14 6.03
C LEU A 1028 -3.07 -6.28 7.27
N ALA A 1029 -2.60 -6.89 8.39
CA ALA A 1029 -2.40 -6.22 9.68
C ALA A 1029 -1.30 -5.14 9.58
N PHE A 1030 -0.07 -5.44 8.94
CA PHE A 1030 1.06 -4.48 8.90
C PHE A 1030 0.85 -3.44 7.80
N GLY A 1031 -0.02 -3.88 6.69
CA GLY A 1031 -0.44 -2.91 5.67
C GLY A 1031 -1.41 -1.88 6.22
N ALA A 1032 -2.41 -2.29 7.21
CA ALA A 1032 -3.36 -1.38 7.89
C ALA A 1032 -2.64 -0.51 8.90
N LEU A 1033 -1.69 -1.13 9.55
CA LEU A 1033 -0.85 -0.38 10.54
C LEU A 1033 -0.02 0.68 9.84
N ALA A 1034 0.66 0.37 8.61
CA ALA A 1034 1.49 1.32 7.86
C ALA A 1034 0.67 2.51 7.37
N VAL A 1035 -0.75 2.30 7.03
CA VAL A 1035 -1.66 3.37 6.58
C VAL A 1035 -2.05 4.26 7.76
N MET A 1036 -2.23 3.73 9.07
CA MET A 1036 -2.54 4.49 10.30
C MET A 1036 -1.38 5.40 10.70
N MET A 1037 -0.15 4.92 10.47
CA MET A 1037 1.05 5.60 10.92
C MET A 1037 1.48 6.71 9.94
N VAL A 1038 0.83 6.80 8.68
CA VAL A 1038 1.08 7.83 7.68
C VAL A 1038 0.62 9.20 8.21
N ILE A 1039 -0.29 9.29 9.33
CA ILE A 1039 -0.74 10.55 9.94
C ILE A 1039 0.34 11.13 10.82
N VAL A 1040 1.11 10.23 11.27
CA VAL A 1040 2.22 10.66 12.14
C VAL A 1040 3.38 11.18 11.28
N VAL A 1041 3.65 10.52 10.12
CA VAL A 1041 4.78 10.86 9.26
C VAL A 1041 4.56 12.21 8.58
N GLU A 1042 3.21 12.60 8.42
CA GLU A 1042 2.85 13.87 7.79
C GLU A 1042 3.31 15.06 8.64
N LYS A 1043 3.54 14.88 9.95
CA LYS A 1043 3.88 15.99 10.84
C LYS A 1043 5.39 16.07 11.03
N MET A 1044 6.10 15.27 10.15
CA MET A 1044 7.53 15.13 10.42
C MET A 1044 8.34 15.75 9.27
N GLY A 1045 9.35 16.57 9.31
CA GLY A 1045 10.26 17.35 8.49
C GLY A 1045 10.65 16.65 7.19
N ALA A 1046 11.70 16.84 6.39
CA ALA A 1046 12.16 16.32 5.08
C ALA A 1046 12.23 14.80 5.08
N VAL A 1047 11.72 14.16 4.01
CA VAL A 1047 11.31 12.73 3.92
C VAL A 1047 12.56 11.86 3.76
N LEU A 1048 13.64 12.38 2.88
CA LEU A 1048 14.87 11.60 2.68
C LEU A 1048 15.72 11.59 3.93
N GLN A 1049 15.83 12.79 4.61
CA GLN A 1049 16.57 12.86 5.87
C GLN A 1049 15.86 12.07 6.99
N LEU A 1050 14.57 12.19 7.08
CA LEU A 1050 13.75 11.46 8.07
C LEU A 1050 13.90 9.95 7.90
N SER A 1051 13.98 9.41 6.64
CA SER A 1051 14.11 7.96 6.38
C SER A 1051 15.52 7.48 6.75
N MET A 1052 16.54 8.36 6.52
CA MET A 1052 17.94 7.94 6.72
C MET A 1052 18.35 8.17 8.18
N SER A 1053 17.50 8.85 8.99
CA SER A 1053 17.82 9.09 10.40
C SER A 1053 17.03 8.18 11.32
N LEU A 1054 15.71 7.72 10.95
CA LEU A 1054 14.82 6.92 11.82
C LEU A 1054 15.10 5.43 11.63
N GLY A 1055 15.58 5.04 10.41
CA GLY A 1055 15.83 3.63 10.04
C GLY A 1055 17.00 3.01 10.81
N PRO A 1056 18.01 3.71 11.11
CA PRO A 1056 19.22 3.17 11.74
C PRO A 1056 19.04 2.95 13.25
N VAL A 1057 17.91 3.45 13.84
CA VAL A 1057 17.64 3.20 15.27
C VAL A 1057 17.58 1.70 15.53
N THR A 1058 17.08 0.99 14.60
CA THR A 1058 16.93 -0.46 14.79
C THR A 1058 17.84 -1.22 13.85
N LEU A 1059 18.06 -0.73 12.61
CA LEU A 1059 18.82 -1.43 11.57
C LEU A 1059 20.32 -1.42 11.91
N GLY A 1060 20.76 -0.34 12.59
CA GLY A 1060 22.16 -0.29 13.02
C GLY A 1060 22.53 -1.44 13.96
N PRO A 1061 21.81 -1.51 15.11
CA PRO A 1061 22.09 -2.61 16.04
C PRO A 1061 21.85 -3.98 15.41
N LEU A 1062 20.90 -4.09 14.53
CA LEU A 1062 20.66 -5.38 13.83
C LEU A 1062 21.86 -5.76 12.96
N PHE A 1063 22.35 -4.76 12.21
CA PHE A 1063 23.55 -5.02 11.40
C PHE A 1063 24.73 -5.37 12.27
N GLY A 1064 24.85 -4.68 13.44
CA GLY A 1064 25.90 -5.04 14.39
C GLY A 1064 25.80 -6.47 14.87
N LEU A 1065 24.63 -6.92 15.04
CA LEU A 1065 24.39 -8.31 15.46
C LEU A 1065 24.89 -9.30 14.41
N PHE A 1066 24.69 -9.06 13.13
CA PHE A 1066 25.16 -9.94 12.04
C PHE A 1066 26.68 -9.86 11.90
N LEU A 1067 27.20 -8.61 12.11
CA LEU A 1067 28.67 -8.50 12.04
C LEU A 1067 29.33 -9.35 13.13
N MET A 1068 28.69 -9.35 14.30
CA MET A 1068 29.20 -10.18 15.41
C MET A 1068 29.15 -11.67 15.06
N GLY A 1069 28.15 -12.02 14.29
CA GLY A 1069 27.96 -13.42 13.91
C GLY A 1069 28.88 -13.85 12.78
N PHE A 1070 29.18 -13.00 11.81
CA PHE A 1070 29.95 -13.38 10.62
C PHE A 1070 31.45 -13.36 10.92
N PHE A 1071 31.80 -12.36 11.87
CA PHE A 1071 33.25 -12.08 11.88
C PHE A 1071 33.85 -12.49 13.22
N PHE A 1072 33.05 -12.67 14.25
CA PHE A 1072 33.66 -12.87 15.57
C PHE A 1072 33.15 -14.17 16.20
N PRO A 1073 33.87 -15.27 16.09
CA PRO A 1073 33.48 -16.60 16.58
C PRO A 1073 33.47 -16.66 18.12
N ARG A 1074 34.15 -15.69 18.81
CA ARG A 1074 34.29 -15.70 20.28
C ARG A 1074 33.03 -15.15 20.96
N ILE A 1075 32.26 -14.45 20.22
CA ILE A 1075 31.08 -13.79 20.81
C ILE A 1075 29.93 -14.80 20.94
N ASN A 1076 29.35 -14.99 22.19
CA ASN A 1076 28.21 -15.90 22.42
C ASN A 1076 26.89 -15.13 22.47
N GLY A 1077 25.76 -15.81 22.59
CA GLY A 1077 24.43 -15.19 22.53
C GLY A 1077 24.21 -14.13 23.59
N SER A 1078 24.71 -14.28 24.83
CA SER A 1078 24.52 -13.31 25.92
C SER A 1078 25.31 -12.03 25.66
N CYS A 1079 26.51 -12.23 25.10
CA CYS A 1079 27.33 -11.06 24.74
C CYS A 1079 26.70 -10.28 23.59
N ALA A 1080 26.14 -11.02 22.69
CA ALA A 1080 25.47 -10.39 21.54
C ALA A 1080 24.25 -9.60 21.98
N ILE A 1081 23.50 -9.97 23.01
CA ILE A 1081 22.32 -9.26 23.51
C ILE A 1081 22.74 -7.97 24.20
N VAL A 1082 23.86 -8.11 24.98
CA VAL A 1082 24.36 -6.92 25.68
C VAL A 1082 24.80 -5.88 24.65
N GLY A 1083 25.53 -6.33 23.69
CA GLY A 1083 25.96 -5.40 22.62
C GLY A 1083 24.81 -4.79 21.87
N THR A 1084 23.85 -5.59 21.49
CA THR A 1084 22.69 -5.13 20.70
C THR A 1084 21.81 -4.21 21.53
N THR A 1085 21.56 -4.45 22.83
CA THR A 1085 20.75 -3.59 23.69
C THR A 1085 21.45 -2.25 23.93
N ALA A 1086 22.73 -2.28 24.13
CA ALA A 1086 23.51 -1.04 24.27
C ALA A 1086 23.44 -0.20 22.99
N GLY A 1087 23.55 -0.90 21.86
CA GLY A 1087 23.45 -0.21 20.56
C GLY A 1087 22.07 0.40 20.32
N LEU A 1088 21.00 -0.33 20.71
CA LEU A 1088 19.63 0.19 20.56
C LEU A 1088 19.40 1.40 21.47
N ALA A 1089 19.90 1.37 22.74
CA ALA A 1089 19.75 2.48 23.69
C ALA A 1089 20.49 3.73 23.20
N LEU A 1090 21.66 3.47 22.70
CA LEU A 1090 22.48 4.59 22.22
C LEU A 1090 21.86 5.23 20.98
N MET A 1091 21.50 4.35 20.07
CA MET A 1091 20.94 4.90 18.82
C MET A 1091 19.59 5.57 19.08
N SER A 1092 18.75 5.05 19.97
CA SER A 1092 17.48 5.71 20.33
C SER A 1092 17.72 7.07 20.94
N TYR A 1093 18.80 7.22 21.76
CA TYR A 1093 19.16 8.51 22.36
C TYR A 1093 19.61 9.51 21.30
N ILE A 1094 20.52 9.09 20.38
CA ILE A 1094 21.10 9.99 19.37
C ILE A 1094 20.01 10.47 18.41
N VAL A 1095 19.12 9.54 17.96
CA VAL A 1095 18.15 9.86 16.90
C VAL A 1095 17.01 10.70 17.49
N ILE A 1096 16.50 10.45 18.74
CA ILE A 1096 15.40 11.21 19.37
C ILE A 1096 15.89 12.63 19.67
N ARG A 1097 17.14 12.77 20.18
CA ARG A 1097 17.68 14.10 20.48
C ARG A 1097 17.94 14.91 19.21
N SER A 1098 18.45 14.16 18.19
CA SER A 1098 18.70 14.84 16.91
C SER A 1098 17.40 15.33 16.27
N GLN A 1099 16.27 14.55 16.42
CA GLN A 1099 14.98 14.96 15.85
C GLN A 1099 14.38 16.13 16.62
N ILE A 1100 14.55 16.17 18.00
CA ILE A 1100 14.05 17.26 18.84
C ILE A 1100 14.84 18.54 18.53
N SER A 1101 16.18 18.41 18.32
CA SER A 1101 17.04 19.57 18.03
C SER A 1101 16.74 20.14 16.64
N ILE A 1102 16.36 19.24 15.67
CA ILE A 1102 15.97 19.69 14.32
C ILE A 1102 14.61 20.38 14.39
N ALA A 1103 13.71 19.87 15.30
CA ALA A 1103 12.36 20.46 15.44
C ALA A 1103 12.44 21.81 16.14
N LEU A 1104 13.46 22.01 17.09
CA LEU A 1104 13.63 23.27 17.85
C LEU A 1104 14.49 24.25 17.07
N LYS A 1105 14.90 23.88 15.76
CA LYS A 1105 15.70 24.68 14.83
C LYS A 1105 17.09 24.97 15.42
N GLU A 1106 17.61 24.13 16.29
CA GLU A 1106 18.97 24.20 16.84
C GLU A 1106 20.00 23.67 15.84
N ILE A 1107 19.57 22.69 14.93
CA ILE A 1107 20.40 22.17 13.82
C ILE A 1107 19.83 22.67 12.50
N VAL A 1108 20.53 23.64 11.83
CA VAL A 1108 20.10 24.15 10.52
C VAL A 1108 21.23 23.92 9.51
N PHE A 1109 20.92 23.20 8.44
CA PHE A 1109 21.93 22.93 7.40
C PHE A 1109 21.96 24.05 6.36
N ALA A 1110 23.11 24.46 6.05
CA ALA A 1110 23.28 25.56 5.09
C ALA A 1110 22.84 25.14 3.68
N GLU A 1111 21.94 25.97 3.05
CA GLU A 1111 21.46 25.71 1.69
C GLU A 1111 22.23 26.54 0.67
N LYS A 1112 22.24 26.04 -0.61
CA LYS A 1112 22.93 26.82 -1.66
C LYS A 1112 22.08 28.02 -2.10
N PRO A 1113 22.77 29.09 -2.57
CA PRO A 1113 22.06 30.33 -2.87
C PRO A 1113 21.07 30.17 -4.02
N VAL A 1114 19.88 30.86 -3.90
CA VAL A 1114 18.81 30.85 -4.93
C VAL A 1114 18.31 32.28 -5.15
N THR A 1115 17.73 32.61 -6.31
CA THR A 1115 17.31 33.99 -6.63
C THR A 1115 15.79 34.05 -6.85
N VAL A 1116 15.16 35.22 -6.45
CA VAL A 1116 13.71 35.40 -6.70
C VAL A 1116 13.50 36.62 -7.59
N SER A 1117 14.66 37.19 -8.13
CA SER A 1117 14.65 38.46 -8.86
C SER A 1117 13.92 38.35 -10.19
N GLY A 1118 13.71 37.14 -10.74
CA GLY A 1118 13.09 36.92 -12.07
C GLY A 1118 11.67 36.42 -11.97
N CYS A 1119 10.99 36.60 -10.70
CA CYS A 1119 9.63 36.04 -10.54
C CYS A 1119 8.59 37.04 -11.03
N GLN A 1120 7.77 36.62 -11.93
CA GLN A 1120 6.81 37.50 -12.62
C GLN A 1120 5.46 37.47 -11.91
N TYR A 1121 5.42 36.79 -10.61
CA TYR A 1121 4.16 36.70 -9.87
C TYR A 1121 4.34 37.22 -8.44
N GLU A 1122 3.04 37.83 -7.79
CA GLU A 1122 3.10 38.43 -6.44
C GLU A 1122 3.25 37.36 -5.36
N PHE A 1123 4.27 37.53 -4.44
CA PHE A 1123 4.43 36.54 -3.37
C PHE A 1123 4.84 37.22 -2.07
N THR A 1124 4.42 36.62 -0.83
CA THR A 1124 4.86 37.11 0.48
C THR A 1124 6.15 36.41 0.90
N PRO A 1125 7.21 37.15 0.88
CA PRO A 1125 8.49 36.54 1.28
C PRO A 1125 8.42 35.89 2.66
N LYS A 1126 8.46 34.58 2.78
CA LYS A 1126 8.61 33.86 4.07
C LYS A 1126 9.61 34.57 4.99
N ASN A 1127 9.18 35.61 6.03
CA ASN A 1127 10.10 36.21 7.00
C ASN A 1127 11.27 35.27 7.32
N GLY A 1128 12.34 35.28 6.44
CA GLY A 1128 13.64 34.85 6.98
C GLY A 1128 14.67 34.65 5.86
N SER A 1129 14.87 35.52 4.96
CA SER A 1129 16.23 35.43 4.42
C SER A 1129 17.08 36.58 4.95
N LEU A 1130 17.07 36.90 6.32
CA LEU A 1130 18.18 37.67 6.90
C LEU A 1130 19.44 36.81 6.97
N PHE A 1131 20.34 36.70 5.95
CA PHE A 1131 21.77 36.49 6.15
C PHE A 1131 22.07 36.03 7.58
N VAL A 1132 21.91 34.68 7.83
CA VAL A 1132 22.44 34.13 9.09
C VAL A 1132 23.83 34.70 9.36
N GLU A 1133 23.95 35.93 10.08
CA GLU A 1133 25.02 36.27 11.02
C GLU A 1133 25.49 35.05 11.81
N ASP A 1134 26.66 34.42 11.36
CA ASP A 1134 27.67 33.62 12.06
C ASP A 1134 27.29 33.38 13.53
N SER A 1135 26.10 32.70 13.85
CA SER A 1135 25.82 32.22 15.21
C SER A 1135 26.96 31.35 15.73
N THR A 1136 27.79 31.87 16.64
CA THR A 1136 28.72 31.25 17.58
C THR A 1136 28.38 29.77 17.81
N PRO A 1137 29.27 28.80 17.26
CA PRO A 1137 29.01 27.35 17.34
C PRO A 1137 28.62 26.91 18.75
N GLY A 1138 27.30 26.91 19.12
CA GLY A 1138 26.80 26.10 20.24
C GLY A 1138 27.55 24.78 20.41
N GLU A 1139 27.95 24.37 21.60
CA GLU A 1139 28.60 23.13 22.05
C GLU A 1139 28.17 21.93 21.19
N LYS A 1140 29.05 21.45 20.26
CA LYS A 1140 28.92 20.28 19.38
C LYS A 1140 28.82 18.99 20.20
N SER A 1141 27.60 18.49 20.36
CA SER A 1141 27.31 17.24 21.10
C SER A 1141 27.15 16.07 20.12
N LEU A 1142 27.17 14.84 20.56
CA LEU A 1142 27.12 13.53 19.89
C LEU A 1142 25.90 13.43 18.97
N HIS A 1143 24.85 14.19 19.05
CA HIS A 1143 23.63 14.10 18.23
C HIS A 1143 23.69 15.06 17.05
N HIS A 1144 24.86 15.80 16.85
CA HIS A 1144 25.07 16.72 15.73
C HIS A 1144 25.78 16.01 14.58
N VAL A 1145 26.03 14.67 14.76
CA VAL A 1145 26.74 13.89 13.72
C VAL A 1145 25.80 13.65 12.54
N SER A 1146 26.37 13.56 11.33
CA SER A 1146 25.60 13.37 10.09
C SER A 1146 24.79 12.07 10.13
N PHE A 1147 23.58 12.12 9.67
CA PHE A 1147 22.62 11.00 9.75
C PHE A 1147 23.13 9.79 8.98
N LEU A 1148 24.13 9.86 8.03
CA LEU A 1148 24.67 8.73 7.25
C LEU A 1148 25.65 7.92 8.11
N TYR A 1149 26.08 8.48 9.23
CA TYR A 1149 26.97 7.73 10.15
C TYR A 1149 26.17 6.95 11.18
N TYR A 1150 24.93 7.18 11.29
CA TYR A 1150 24.09 6.53 12.31
C TYR A 1150 24.20 5.01 12.22
N THR A 1151 24.10 4.49 11.01
CA THR A 1151 24.14 3.02 10.85
C THR A 1151 25.52 2.48 11.22
N MET A 1152 26.53 3.22 10.90
CA MET A 1152 27.88 2.80 11.29
C MET A 1152 28.03 2.78 12.81
N ILE A 1153 27.63 3.90 13.42
CA ILE A 1153 27.70 3.96 14.88
C ILE A 1153 26.82 2.88 15.51
N GLY A 1154 25.67 2.65 14.94
CA GLY A 1154 24.69 1.67 15.45
C GLY A 1154 25.14 0.23 15.23
N SER A 1155 26.15 0.01 14.42
CA SER A 1155 26.62 -1.36 14.17
C SER A 1155 27.99 -1.58 14.81
N VAL A 1156 28.83 -0.57 14.84
CA VAL A 1156 30.21 -0.74 15.30
C VAL A 1156 30.24 -0.73 16.82
N VAL A 1157 29.58 0.19 17.45
CA VAL A 1157 29.60 0.35 18.92
C VAL A 1157 29.02 -0.91 19.59
N PRO A 1158 27.88 -1.36 19.14
CA PRO A 1158 27.36 -2.59 19.75
C PRO A 1158 28.29 -3.79 19.51
N THR A 1159 28.93 -3.86 18.34
CA THR A 1159 29.88 -4.94 18.07
C THR A 1159 31.07 -4.89 19.03
N ILE A 1160 31.52 -3.67 19.33
CA ILE A 1160 32.64 -3.50 20.25
C ILE A 1160 32.22 -3.89 21.67
N VAL A 1161 31.08 -3.39 22.04
CA VAL A 1161 30.55 -3.72 23.38
C VAL A 1161 30.33 -5.23 23.49
N GLY A 1162 29.81 -5.82 22.44
CA GLY A 1162 29.62 -7.26 22.44
C GLY A 1162 30.93 -8.04 22.54
N TYR A 1163 31.88 -7.54 21.84
CA TYR A 1163 33.20 -8.20 21.86
C TYR A 1163 33.84 -8.06 23.23
N LEU A 1164 33.80 -6.85 23.87
CA LEU A 1164 34.38 -6.62 25.19
C LEU A 1164 33.68 -7.46 26.26
N SER A 1165 32.39 -7.61 26.07
CA SER A 1165 31.61 -8.41 27.04
C SER A 1165 32.01 -9.88 26.99
N SER A 1166 32.60 -10.27 25.89
CA SER A 1166 33.00 -11.67 25.75
C SER A 1166 34.19 -11.99 26.65
N PHE A 1167 34.86 -10.92 27.22
CA PHE A 1167 35.98 -11.13 28.15
C PHE A 1167 35.49 -11.28 29.58
N VAL A 1168 34.26 -10.85 29.80
CA VAL A 1168 33.70 -10.82 31.16
C VAL A 1168 32.71 -11.97 31.34
N LEU A 1169 31.97 -12.30 30.36
CA LEU A 1169 30.93 -13.34 30.40
C LEU A 1169 31.50 -14.67 29.93
N PRO A 1170 30.93 -15.82 30.50
CA PRO A 1170 31.47 -17.15 30.21
C PRO A 1170 31.67 -17.39 28.71
N ARG A 1171 32.94 -18.02 28.36
CA ARG A 1171 33.41 -18.32 27.00
C ARG A 1171 32.49 -19.34 26.32
N SER A 1172 32.09 -18.98 25.06
CA SER A 1172 31.40 -19.89 24.12
C SER A 1172 32.33 -21.02 23.69
N LYS A 1173 32.03 -22.35 23.91
CA LYS A 1173 32.83 -23.47 23.39
C LYS A 1173 33.18 -23.29 21.92
N THR A 1174 34.05 -22.35 21.36
CA THR A 1174 34.52 -21.97 20.02
C THR A 1174 34.82 -23.21 19.18
N ASP A 1175 34.83 -24.52 19.82
CA ASP A 1175 35.18 -25.75 19.10
C ASP A 1175 33.94 -26.42 18.51
N ASP A 1176 32.63 -25.78 18.52
CA ASP A 1176 31.39 -26.42 18.06
C ASP A 1176 30.70 -25.55 17.02
N ILE A 1177 31.50 -24.40 16.46
CA ILE A 1177 30.76 -23.50 15.54
C ILE A 1177 30.95 -23.99 14.10
N ASP A 1178 29.82 -24.23 13.41
CA ASP A 1178 29.82 -24.64 12.00
C ASP A 1178 30.47 -23.57 11.11
N PRO A 1179 31.65 -23.90 10.50
CA PRO A 1179 32.40 -22.95 9.67
C PRO A 1179 31.55 -22.37 8.54
N LEU A 1180 30.42 -22.98 8.18
CA LEU A 1180 29.53 -22.51 7.09
C LEU A 1180 28.75 -21.27 7.51
N LEU A 1181 28.84 -20.93 8.84
CA LEU A 1181 28.08 -19.79 9.38
C LEU A 1181 28.97 -18.55 9.44
N LEU A 1182 30.32 -18.80 9.09
CA LEU A 1182 31.26 -17.67 9.11
C LEU A 1182 31.57 -17.21 7.68
N ALA A 1183 32.08 -16.00 7.63
CA ALA A 1183 32.49 -15.48 6.32
C ALA A 1183 33.48 -16.44 5.64
N PRO A 1184 33.27 -16.64 4.34
CA PRO A 1184 34.03 -17.64 3.57
C PRO A 1184 35.54 -17.50 3.78
N PHE A 1185 36.08 -16.30 3.92
CA PHE A 1185 37.54 -16.17 4.06
C PHE A 1185 37.99 -16.57 5.46
N LEU A 1186 37.09 -16.66 6.42
CA LEU A 1186 37.42 -17.06 7.80
C LEU A 1186 37.30 -18.58 7.97
N ARG A 1187 36.66 -19.25 7.00
CA ARG A 1187 36.41 -20.71 7.08
C ARG A 1187 37.73 -21.47 7.11
N ARG A 1188 38.77 -20.89 6.52
CA ARG A 1188 40.06 -21.57 6.40
C ARG A 1188 40.78 -21.62 7.75
N PHE A 1189 40.36 -20.77 8.66
CA PHE A 1189 41.07 -20.64 9.93
C PHE A 1189 40.38 -21.46 11.02
N TYR A 1190 39.17 -22.00 10.74
CA TYR A 1190 38.35 -22.63 11.80
C TYR A 1190 37.82 -23.98 11.33
N HIS A 1191 38.73 -24.94 10.71
CA HIS A 1191 38.44 -26.31 10.28
C HIS A 1191 38.41 -27.26 11.48
N THR A 1192 37.15 -27.77 11.89
CA THR A 1192 37.04 -28.82 12.92
C THR A 1192 37.52 -30.17 12.39
N ARG A 1193 38.58 -30.88 12.82
CA ARG A 1193 39.12 -32.24 12.83
C ARG A 1193 38.01 -33.28 12.61
N ASP A 1194 36.59 -32.94 12.53
CA ASP A 1194 35.46 -33.88 12.36
C ASP A 1194 34.87 -33.76 10.96
N SER A 1195 35.32 -32.79 10.10
CA SER A 1195 34.83 -32.52 8.73
C SER A 1195 35.64 -33.31 7.71
N LYS A 1196 36.81 -33.94 8.01
CA LYS A 1196 37.60 -34.86 7.17
C LYS A 1196 37.15 -36.30 7.36
N ALA A 1197 36.46 -36.62 8.49
CA ALA A 1197 35.95 -37.98 8.77
C ALA A 1197 34.57 -38.20 8.17
N ASN A 1198 33.80 -37.07 7.90
CA ASN A 1198 32.43 -37.14 7.34
C ASN A 1198 32.44 -36.96 5.82
N HIS A 1199 33.52 -36.26 5.25
CA HIS A 1199 33.76 -36.18 3.80
C HIS A 1199 34.40 -37.48 3.29
N MET A 1200 35.19 -38.20 4.11
CA MET A 1200 35.80 -39.51 3.83
C MET A 1200 34.78 -40.63 3.97
N THR A 1201 33.72 -40.46 4.81
CA THR A 1201 32.59 -41.40 4.97
C THR A 1201 31.56 -41.20 3.85
N GLU A 1202 31.48 -39.99 3.30
CA GLU A 1202 30.58 -39.66 2.18
C GLU A 1202 31.21 -40.01 0.84
N VAL A 1203 32.54 -39.96 0.78
CA VAL A 1203 33.29 -40.41 -0.41
C VAL A 1203 33.41 -41.93 -0.38
N LEU A 1204 33.38 -42.61 0.79
CA LEU A 1204 33.40 -44.07 0.97
C LEU A 1204 32.00 -44.65 0.78
N HIS A 1205 30.94 -43.89 0.99
CA HIS A 1205 29.54 -44.25 0.74
C HIS A 1205 29.18 -44.07 -0.74
N GLU A 1206 29.89 -43.14 -1.43
CA GLU A 1206 29.74 -42.93 -2.87
C GLU A 1206 30.57 -43.93 -3.67
N PHE A 1207 31.63 -44.58 -3.01
CA PHE A 1207 32.41 -45.66 -3.61
C PHE A 1207 31.77 -47.02 -3.33
N GLU A 1208 30.88 -47.17 -2.30
CA GLU A 1208 30.15 -48.40 -1.95
C GLU A 1208 28.81 -48.48 -2.69
N THR A 1209 28.33 -47.38 -3.31
CA THR A 1209 27.07 -47.34 -4.08
C THR A 1209 27.36 -47.49 -5.57
N LYS A 1210 28.71 -47.41 -5.97
CA LYS A 1210 29.05 -47.64 -7.39
C LYS A 1210 29.62 -49.03 -7.60
N ASP A 1211 29.78 -49.92 -6.55
CA ASP A 1211 30.18 -51.33 -6.67
C ASP A 1211 29.00 -52.26 -6.36
N ILE A 1212 27.76 -51.67 -6.29
CA ILE A 1212 26.53 -52.48 -6.18
C ILE A 1212 25.67 -52.27 -7.41
N GLN A 1213 26.24 -51.69 -8.52
CA GLN A 1213 25.61 -51.81 -9.85
C GLN A 1213 26.59 -52.45 -10.83
N LEU A 1214 27.28 -53.63 -10.63
CA LEU A 1214 27.64 -54.72 -11.54
C LEU A 1214 27.34 -56.07 -10.89
#